data_AF-A0A9P6IMV3-F1
#
_entry.id   AF-A0A9P6IMV3-F1
#
_cell.length_a   1.000
_cell.length_b   1.000
_cell.length_c   1.000
_cell.angle_alpha   90.00
_cell.angle_beta   90.00
_cell.angle_gamma   90.00
#
_symmetry.space_group_name_H-M   'P 1'
#
loop_
_entity.id
_entity.type
_entity.pdbx_description
1 polymer ?
#
loop_
_entity_poly.entity_id
_entity_poly.type
_entity_poly.pdbx_seq_one_letter_code
_entity_poly.pdbx_strand_id
1 'polypeptide(L)'
;MATPPATTTTPQTSKRPFHGSAGQVVTVRTNVFEMMFKDVAVSHYDVDITPTVPPAIQRRIYEEFIQNYGDTDLDGVRPVYDGRKSLFSPSEFPFKSRTFEVILSSDAQQRTPPVFKIKIRMVAVIKMGELQKFMERKTVINSNVQAAIMVLDVLIRHKPALLYTCIGRSFFTPEGKKPLTGPVEVWRGFYQSARPTIDGRMMINVDISATSFFQSGHLIETILKILNLKSPDDLRRTSPPLDWKKVEKTIRNLRITVRHRGRSNRSFKIARLTTGSATETRFMVNVEGDDGGPVGFETTVENYFRETYNLRLQFPMIPCAMVTKTIALPLELCTVVEGQRYTKRLDECQTAEMIKFTCQGPQVRANTIKRGLQIMQYDENEYLKDFGVKISPEMMVLQARILPPPMIHYHPSSSQPSVVPRDGSWNLIGRKVALGTTLGSWGVIVFGNERDAPTPSVRAFIRELIVTCMDTGMNVVNKDPTITYLNPQSIIEDGLRQAWIRAGDQVKSKPQLLVCILPNTGTALYAEIKRVTDTIIGVASQCLQAQSVKIPKKPYCANVCLKMNVKLGGMNSQLGPGMLPVLTSKPTILMGADVNHPAAGDNVRPSIAAVVGSMDSKAARYAASIRIQAAGSEIIADLSGMTMELLRAFYQS
;
A
#
# COMPACT_ATOMS: atom_id res chain seq x y z
N MET A 1 15.37 -41.06 6.47
CA MET A 1 14.24 -41.42 5.58
C MET A 1 14.25 -40.46 4.42
N ALA A 2 14.36 -40.99 3.20
CA ALA A 2 14.41 -40.18 1.99
C ALA A 2 13.09 -39.42 1.78
N THR A 3 13.18 -38.14 1.45
CA THR A 3 12.05 -37.34 0.98
C THR A 3 11.48 -37.98 -0.28
N PRO A 4 10.16 -38.24 -0.35
CA PRO A 4 9.56 -38.71 -1.59
C PRO A 4 9.74 -37.64 -2.68
N PRO A 5 9.92 -38.04 -3.96
CA PRO A 5 10.00 -37.09 -5.04
C PRO A 5 8.71 -36.26 -5.09
N ALA A 6 8.85 -34.95 -5.16
CA ALA A 6 7.72 -34.04 -5.30
C ALA A 6 6.97 -34.37 -6.59
N THR A 7 5.80 -35.00 -6.47
CA THR A 7 4.87 -35.17 -7.58
C THR A 7 4.47 -33.78 -8.06
N THR A 8 4.93 -33.42 -9.26
CA THR A 8 4.61 -32.20 -10.03
C THR A 8 3.16 -32.18 -10.54
N THR A 9 2.21 -32.74 -9.80
CA THR A 9 0.80 -32.49 -10.05
C THR A 9 0.46 -31.12 -9.51
N THR A 10 0.47 -30.11 -10.40
CA THR A 10 -0.13 -28.81 -10.11
C THR A 10 -1.57 -29.07 -9.64
N PRO A 11 -1.96 -28.68 -8.40
CA PRO A 11 -3.29 -28.96 -7.92
C PRO A 11 -4.31 -28.30 -8.85
N GLN A 12 -5.15 -29.12 -9.50
CA GLN A 12 -6.19 -28.62 -10.38
C GLN A 12 -7.24 -27.91 -9.52
N THR A 13 -7.54 -26.66 -9.85
CA THR A 13 -8.60 -25.92 -9.17
C THR A 13 -9.94 -26.62 -9.40
N SER A 14 -10.77 -26.70 -8.35
CA SER A 14 -12.07 -27.35 -8.45
C SER A 14 -13.01 -26.57 -9.39
N LYS A 15 -13.74 -27.29 -10.24
CA LYS A 15 -14.80 -26.69 -11.06
C LYS A 15 -15.90 -26.13 -10.16
N ARG A 16 -16.50 -24.99 -10.55
CA ARG A 16 -17.68 -24.45 -9.85
C ARG A 16 -18.80 -25.51 -9.90
N PRO A 17 -19.33 -25.95 -8.74
CA PRO A 17 -20.31 -27.03 -8.72
C PRO A 17 -21.70 -26.55 -9.17
N PHE A 18 -22.15 -25.38 -8.71
CA PHE A 18 -23.43 -24.77 -9.07
C PHE A 18 -23.44 -23.27 -8.75
N HIS A 19 -24.49 -22.57 -9.20
CA HIS A 19 -24.80 -21.20 -8.79
C HIS A 19 -25.64 -21.21 -7.50
N GLY A 20 -25.27 -20.40 -6.52
CA GLY A 20 -26.07 -20.30 -5.30
C GLY A 20 -27.44 -19.65 -5.56
N SER A 21 -28.46 -20.10 -4.85
CA SER A 21 -29.85 -19.63 -4.96
C SER A 21 -30.37 -18.90 -3.71
N ALA A 22 -29.68 -19.00 -2.57
CA ALA A 22 -30.11 -18.42 -1.30
C ALA A 22 -30.07 -16.87 -1.27
N GLY A 23 -30.97 -16.26 -0.50
CA GLY A 23 -31.01 -14.81 -0.27
C GLY A 23 -31.91 -14.04 -1.23
N GLN A 24 -32.14 -12.78 -0.91
CA GLN A 24 -32.98 -11.88 -1.70
C GLN A 24 -32.23 -11.41 -2.95
N VAL A 25 -32.86 -11.51 -4.12
CA VAL A 25 -32.28 -10.99 -5.37
C VAL A 25 -32.33 -9.46 -5.38
N VAL A 26 -31.23 -8.84 -5.77
CA VAL A 26 -31.10 -7.38 -5.92
C VAL A 26 -30.31 -7.04 -7.19
N THR A 27 -30.77 -6.04 -7.93
CA THR A 27 -30.04 -5.53 -9.10
C THR A 27 -28.91 -4.62 -8.65
N VAL A 28 -27.68 -4.90 -9.08
CA VAL A 28 -26.52 -4.05 -8.81
C VAL A 28 -25.81 -3.65 -10.09
N ARG A 29 -25.18 -2.48 -10.07
CA ARG A 29 -24.25 -2.02 -11.09
C ARG A 29 -22.83 -2.32 -10.63
N THR A 30 -22.00 -2.80 -11.54
CA THR A 30 -20.58 -3.06 -11.28
C THR A 30 -19.71 -2.08 -12.03
N ASN A 31 -18.46 -1.97 -11.62
CA ASN A 31 -17.45 -1.16 -12.28
C ASN A 31 -16.77 -1.92 -13.45
N VAL A 32 -17.54 -2.78 -14.11
CA VAL A 32 -17.08 -3.70 -15.13
C VAL A 32 -17.80 -3.36 -16.44
N PHE A 33 -17.04 -3.31 -17.53
CA PHE A 33 -17.48 -2.84 -18.84
C PHE A 33 -17.24 -3.91 -19.90
N GLU A 34 -18.19 -4.14 -20.79
CA GLU A 34 -18.06 -5.18 -21.82
C GLU A 34 -17.01 -4.80 -22.87
N MET A 35 -16.13 -5.74 -23.19
CA MET A 35 -15.12 -5.63 -24.24
C MET A 35 -15.48 -6.63 -25.35
N MET A 36 -15.80 -6.09 -26.52
CA MET A 36 -16.01 -6.85 -27.74
C MET A 36 -14.72 -6.84 -28.56
N PHE A 37 -14.34 -7.98 -29.11
CA PHE A 37 -13.16 -8.12 -29.97
C PHE A 37 -13.49 -9.01 -31.18
N LYS A 38 -12.79 -8.80 -32.29
CA LYS A 38 -12.93 -9.63 -33.50
C LYS A 38 -12.07 -10.88 -33.42
N ASP A 39 -12.49 -11.94 -34.10
CA ASP A 39 -11.65 -13.12 -34.33
C ASP A 39 -10.63 -12.83 -35.44
N VAL A 40 -9.60 -12.08 -35.09
CA VAL A 40 -8.46 -11.76 -35.95
C VAL A 40 -7.19 -12.30 -35.32
N ALA A 41 -6.23 -12.69 -36.16
CA ALA A 41 -4.91 -13.09 -35.68
C ALA A 41 -4.12 -11.85 -35.21
N VAL A 42 -3.37 -11.97 -34.12
CA VAL A 42 -2.50 -10.91 -33.60
C VAL A 42 -1.07 -11.42 -33.56
N SER A 43 -0.14 -10.64 -34.09
CA SER A 43 1.27 -11.01 -34.14
C SER A 43 2.00 -10.55 -32.89
N HIS A 44 2.68 -11.46 -32.20
CA HIS A 44 3.48 -11.19 -31.01
C HIS A 44 4.96 -11.15 -31.37
N TYR A 45 5.61 -10.06 -30.96
CA TYR A 45 7.03 -9.82 -31.09
C TYR A 45 7.67 -9.59 -29.71
N ASP A 46 8.90 -10.07 -29.57
CA ASP A 46 9.79 -9.73 -28.48
C ASP A 46 10.60 -8.48 -28.82
N VAL A 47 10.78 -7.61 -27.82
CA VAL A 47 11.54 -6.37 -27.89
C VAL A 47 12.71 -6.45 -26.90
N ASP A 48 13.93 -6.36 -27.43
CA ASP A 48 15.15 -6.24 -26.64
C ASP A 48 15.82 -4.88 -26.92
N ILE A 49 15.99 -4.06 -25.88
CA ILE A 49 16.62 -2.73 -25.96
C ILE A 49 18.01 -2.79 -25.33
N THR A 50 19.02 -2.31 -26.07
CA THR A 50 20.41 -2.26 -25.62
C THR A 50 20.94 -0.81 -25.69
N PRO A 51 21.60 -0.30 -24.63
CA PRO A 51 21.80 -0.92 -23.32
C PRO A 51 20.50 -1.05 -22.50
N THR A 52 20.50 -1.93 -21.50
CA THR A 52 19.36 -2.12 -20.59
C THR A 52 19.05 -0.84 -19.83
N VAL A 53 17.80 -0.37 -19.94
CA VAL A 53 17.33 0.85 -19.27
C VAL A 53 16.03 0.60 -18.49
N PRO A 54 15.68 1.46 -17.52
CA PRO A 54 14.40 1.36 -16.80
C PRO A 54 13.18 1.43 -17.73
N PRO A 55 12.03 0.82 -17.37
CA PRO A 55 10.83 0.76 -18.22
C PRO A 55 10.33 2.13 -18.74
N ALA A 56 10.45 3.19 -17.94
CA ALA A 56 10.06 4.53 -18.36
C ALA A 56 10.91 5.06 -19.54
N ILE A 57 12.20 4.69 -19.60
CA ILE A 57 13.07 5.03 -20.72
C ILE A 57 12.80 4.10 -21.91
N GLN A 58 12.51 2.82 -21.67
CA GLN A 58 12.13 1.87 -22.73
C GLN A 58 10.91 2.36 -23.53
N ARG A 59 9.89 2.91 -22.85
CA ARG A 59 8.73 3.50 -23.52
C ARG A 59 9.09 4.71 -24.40
N ARG A 60 9.96 5.60 -23.92
CA ARG A 60 10.44 6.74 -24.73
C ARG A 60 11.23 6.28 -25.96
N ILE A 61 12.07 5.26 -25.82
CA ILE A 61 12.79 4.66 -26.95
C ILE A 61 11.80 4.06 -27.95
N TYR A 62 10.77 3.38 -27.45
CA TYR A 62 9.72 2.84 -28.30
C TYR A 62 8.94 3.93 -29.04
N GLU A 63 8.58 5.02 -28.38
CA GLU A 63 7.88 6.16 -29.00
C GLU A 63 8.70 6.76 -30.15
N GLU A 64 9.99 7.02 -29.90
CA GLU A 64 10.92 7.52 -30.92
C GLU A 64 11.12 6.50 -32.06
N PHE A 65 11.14 5.20 -31.75
CA PHE A 65 11.17 4.13 -32.75
C PHE A 65 9.93 4.16 -33.65
N ILE A 66 8.72 4.29 -33.07
CA ILE A 66 7.48 4.37 -33.85
C ILE A 66 7.45 5.63 -34.72
N GLN A 67 7.92 6.77 -34.21
CA GLN A 67 8.00 7.99 -35.00
C GLN A 67 8.93 7.87 -36.22
N ASN A 68 10.09 7.21 -36.05
CA ASN A 68 11.09 7.11 -37.10
C ASN A 68 10.86 5.97 -38.09
N TYR A 69 10.22 4.88 -37.66
CA TYR A 69 10.14 3.64 -38.43
C TYR A 69 8.71 3.09 -38.60
N GLY A 70 7.70 3.73 -38.01
CA GLY A 70 6.31 3.24 -38.03
C GLY A 70 5.70 3.23 -39.44
N ASP A 71 5.80 4.33 -40.16
CA ASP A 71 5.22 4.45 -41.51
C ASP A 71 6.04 3.71 -42.58
N THR A 72 7.35 3.55 -42.36
CA THR A 72 8.27 2.96 -43.34
C THR A 72 8.46 1.47 -43.15
N ASP A 73 8.97 1.05 -41.99
CA ASP A 73 9.45 -0.32 -41.77
C ASP A 73 8.38 -1.21 -41.14
N LEU A 74 7.32 -0.63 -40.58
CA LEU A 74 6.16 -1.33 -40.02
C LEU A 74 4.91 -1.21 -40.91
N ASP A 75 5.05 -0.74 -42.15
CA ASP A 75 3.94 -0.56 -43.12
C ASP A 75 2.77 0.28 -42.58
N GLY A 76 3.04 1.29 -41.74
CA GLY A 76 2.02 2.16 -41.15
C GLY A 76 1.16 1.48 -40.08
N VAL A 77 1.52 0.27 -39.65
CA VAL A 77 0.81 -0.46 -38.61
C VAL A 77 1.11 0.15 -37.24
N ARG A 78 0.10 0.24 -36.37
CA ARG A 78 0.23 0.74 -34.99
C ARG A 78 0.28 -0.41 -33.97
N PRO A 79 1.47 -0.94 -33.65
CA PRO A 79 1.58 -1.96 -32.62
C PRO A 79 1.43 -1.37 -31.21
N VAL A 80 1.18 -2.25 -30.23
CA VAL A 80 1.08 -1.91 -28.81
C VAL A 80 2.16 -2.59 -27.99
N TYR A 81 2.86 -1.80 -27.19
CA TYR A 81 3.99 -2.23 -26.36
C TYR A 81 3.64 -2.24 -24.87
N ASP A 82 4.05 -3.31 -24.18
CA ASP A 82 3.86 -3.47 -22.73
C ASP A 82 4.80 -2.58 -21.90
N GLY A 83 5.83 -1.99 -22.50
CA GLY A 83 6.85 -1.18 -21.84
C GLY A 83 8.03 -2.01 -21.30
N ARG A 84 8.12 -3.29 -21.68
CA ARG A 84 9.18 -4.22 -21.31
C ARG A 84 9.64 -5.05 -22.50
N LYS A 85 9.03 -6.21 -22.74
CA LYS A 85 9.50 -7.19 -23.73
C LYS A 85 8.49 -7.53 -24.80
N SER A 86 7.21 -7.24 -24.62
CA SER A 86 6.18 -7.75 -25.51
C SER A 86 5.55 -6.64 -26.32
N LEU A 87 5.60 -6.80 -27.64
CA LEU A 87 4.99 -5.94 -28.65
C LEU A 87 3.95 -6.76 -29.41
N PHE A 88 2.75 -6.23 -29.55
CA PHE A 88 1.66 -6.88 -30.27
C PHE A 88 1.25 -6.03 -31.46
N SER A 89 0.99 -6.65 -32.60
CA SER A 89 0.62 -5.98 -33.84
C SER A 89 -0.64 -6.60 -34.43
N PRO A 90 -1.58 -5.80 -34.98
CA PRO A 90 -2.79 -6.33 -35.62
C PRO A 90 -2.48 -7.07 -36.93
N SER A 91 -1.30 -6.86 -37.52
CA SER A 91 -0.80 -7.55 -38.71
C SER A 91 0.67 -7.91 -38.53
N GLU A 92 1.16 -8.87 -39.33
CA GLU A 92 2.60 -9.19 -39.36
C GLU A 92 3.40 -8.04 -40.00
N PHE A 93 4.53 -7.69 -39.39
CA PHE A 93 5.54 -6.81 -39.98
C PHE A 93 6.21 -7.45 -41.21
N PRO A 94 6.78 -6.66 -42.13
CA PRO A 94 7.49 -7.15 -43.32
C PRO A 94 8.82 -7.87 -43.00
N PHE A 95 9.10 -8.16 -41.73
CA PHE A 95 10.28 -8.90 -41.28
C PHE A 95 9.95 -9.81 -40.08
N LYS A 96 10.72 -10.89 -39.95
CA LYS A 96 10.65 -11.79 -38.77
C LYS A 96 11.58 -11.36 -37.64
N SER A 97 12.70 -10.70 -37.94
CA SER A 97 13.62 -10.14 -36.94
C SER A 97 14.38 -8.97 -37.55
N ARG A 98 14.45 -7.84 -36.85
CA ARG A 98 15.24 -6.68 -37.26
C ARG A 98 15.71 -5.86 -36.06
N THR A 99 16.84 -5.19 -36.23
CA THR A 99 17.40 -4.27 -35.24
C THR A 99 17.40 -2.87 -35.82
N PHE A 100 16.94 -1.90 -35.04
CA PHE A 100 16.89 -0.48 -35.40
C PHE A 100 17.75 0.32 -34.44
N GLU A 101 18.31 1.41 -34.94
CA GLU A 101 19.04 2.37 -34.12
C GLU A 101 18.11 3.54 -33.81
N VAL A 102 17.93 3.82 -32.51
CA VAL A 102 17.03 4.85 -32.03
C VAL A 102 17.87 5.88 -31.30
N ILE A 103 17.83 7.10 -31.80
CA ILE A 103 18.52 8.23 -31.20
C ILE A 103 17.51 8.96 -30.33
N LEU A 104 17.66 8.86 -29.01
CA LEU A 104 16.86 9.68 -28.12
C LEU A 104 17.42 11.09 -28.13
N SER A 105 16.71 11.99 -28.81
CA SER A 105 16.93 13.44 -28.73
C SER A 105 16.98 13.84 -27.25
N SER A 106 18.17 14.16 -26.76
CA SER A 106 18.33 14.65 -25.41
C SER A 106 18.03 16.15 -25.42
N ASP A 107 17.31 16.66 -24.43
CA ASP A 107 17.15 18.11 -24.18
C ASP A 107 18.48 18.81 -23.81
N ALA A 108 19.63 18.21 -24.13
CA ALA A 108 20.95 18.67 -23.81
C ALA A 108 21.86 18.66 -25.05
N GLN A 109 22.71 19.68 -25.13
CA GLN A 109 23.94 19.72 -25.90
C GLN A 109 24.95 18.64 -25.41
N GLN A 110 24.57 17.36 -25.38
CA GLN A 110 25.57 16.31 -25.46
C GLN A 110 26.18 16.40 -26.86
N ARG A 111 27.52 16.42 -26.96
CA ARG A 111 28.23 16.43 -28.26
C ARG A 111 27.78 15.26 -29.17
N THR A 112 27.21 14.21 -28.60
CA THR A 112 26.54 13.09 -29.29
C THR A 112 25.32 12.60 -28.51
N PRO A 113 24.11 12.57 -29.11
CA PRO A 113 22.91 12.02 -28.47
C PRO A 113 23.05 10.51 -28.23
N PRO A 114 22.45 9.96 -27.15
CA PRO A 114 22.57 8.55 -26.82
C PRO A 114 21.86 7.69 -27.87
N VAL A 115 22.61 6.75 -28.45
CA VAL A 115 22.10 5.78 -29.42
C VAL A 115 21.71 4.50 -28.70
N PHE A 116 20.48 4.05 -28.94
CA PHE A 116 19.96 2.78 -28.44
C PHE A 116 19.73 1.83 -29.62
N LYS A 117 19.84 0.53 -29.36
CA LYS A 117 19.46 -0.50 -30.34
C LYS A 117 18.21 -1.20 -29.85
N ILE A 118 17.15 -1.17 -30.66
CA ILE A 118 15.92 -1.92 -30.42
C ILE A 118 15.86 -3.10 -31.39
N LYS A 119 15.88 -4.32 -30.87
CA LYS A 119 15.73 -5.55 -31.64
C LYS A 119 14.31 -6.07 -31.48
N ILE A 120 13.62 -6.23 -32.59
CA ILE A 120 12.24 -6.76 -32.66
C ILE A 120 12.29 -8.13 -33.33
N ARG A 121 11.70 -9.15 -32.71
CA ARG A 121 11.67 -10.53 -33.22
C ARG A 121 10.30 -11.15 -33.08
N MET A 122 9.77 -11.74 -34.15
CA MET A 122 8.52 -12.46 -34.11
C MET A 122 8.62 -13.70 -33.22
N VAL A 123 7.61 -13.90 -32.37
CA VAL A 123 7.53 -15.00 -31.41
C VAL A 123 6.41 -15.95 -31.78
N ALA A 124 5.22 -15.42 -32.01
CA ALA A 124 4.02 -16.23 -32.25
C ALA A 124 2.93 -15.44 -32.99
N VAL A 125 1.99 -16.19 -33.57
CA VAL A 125 0.70 -15.67 -34.04
C VAL A 125 -0.37 -16.14 -33.06
N ILE A 126 -1.04 -15.17 -32.42
CA ILE A 126 -2.08 -15.39 -31.43
C ILE A 126 -3.43 -15.44 -32.13
N LYS A 127 -4.15 -16.56 -31.96
CA LYS A 127 -5.48 -16.76 -32.53
C LYS A 127 -6.54 -16.29 -31.54
N MET A 128 -7.17 -15.14 -31.78
CA MET A 128 -8.15 -14.57 -30.84
C MET A 128 -9.41 -15.44 -30.70
N GLY A 129 -9.82 -16.20 -31.72
CA GLY A 129 -10.96 -17.12 -31.63
C GLY A 129 -10.81 -18.26 -30.62
N GLU A 130 -9.58 -18.64 -30.24
CA GLU A 130 -9.36 -19.61 -29.15
C GLU A 130 -9.75 -19.02 -27.78
N LEU A 131 -9.61 -17.70 -27.59
CA LEU A 131 -10.11 -17.03 -26.39
C LEU A 131 -11.65 -17.11 -26.33
N GLN A 132 -12.33 -16.93 -27.46
CA GLN A 132 -13.78 -17.08 -27.55
C GLN A 132 -14.20 -18.51 -27.18
N LYS A 133 -13.56 -19.54 -27.75
CA LYS A 133 -13.79 -20.94 -27.39
C LYS A 133 -13.56 -21.22 -25.90
N PHE A 134 -12.57 -20.57 -25.30
CA PHE A 134 -12.28 -20.71 -23.87
C PHE A 134 -13.41 -20.12 -23.02
N MET A 135 -13.88 -18.91 -23.35
CA MET A 135 -14.99 -18.27 -22.63
C MET A 135 -16.32 -19.04 -22.80
N GLU A 136 -16.51 -19.69 -23.95
CA GLU A 136 -17.61 -20.62 -24.24
C GLU A 136 -17.43 -22.01 -23.59
N ARG A 137 -16.32 -22.23 -22.85
CA ARG A 137 -15.99 -23.49 -22.16
C ARG A 137 -15.78 -24.68 -23.10
N LYS A 138 -15.46 -24.42 -24.37
CA LYS A 138 -15.12 -25.43 -25.38
C LYS A 138 -13.64 -25.85 -25.33
N THR A 139 -12.80 -25.08 -24.64
CA THR A 139 -11.38 -25.41 -24.41
C THR A 139 -10.95 -25.01 -22.99
N VAL A 140 -9.80 -25.53 -22.55
CA VAL A 140 -9.16 -25.17 -21.28
C VAL A 140 -8.19 -24.01 -21.47
N ILE A 141 -7.77 -23.39 -20.37
CA ILE A 141 -6.72 -22.37 -20.43
C ILE A 141 -5.43 -22.97 -21.00
N ASN A 142 -4.87 -22.31 -22.01
CA ASN A 142 -3.62 -22.69 -22.66
C ASN A 142 -2.77 -21.43 -22.94
N SER A 143 -1.58 -21.61 -23.49
CA SER A 143 -0.64 -20.50 -23.77
C SER A 143 -1.22 -19.45 -24.72
N ASN A 144 -1.95 -19.87 -25.77
CA ASN A 144 -2.59 -18.94 -26.71
C ASN A 144 -3.69 -18.11 -26.02
N VAL A 145 -4.54 -18.74 -25.18
CA VAL A 145 -5.57 -18.04 -24.40
C VAL A 145 -4.94 -17.02 -23.44
N GLN A 146 -3.86 -17.39 -22.76
CA GLN A 146 -3.12 -16.48 -21.87
C GLN A 146 -2.53 -15.30 -22.65
N ALA A 147 -1.93 -15.56 -23.81
CA ALA A 147 -1.39 -14.53 -24.68
C ALA A 147 -2.49 -13.59 -25.21
N ALA A 148 -3.65 -14.12 -25.62
CA ALA A 148 -4.80 -13.31 -26.04
C ALA A 148 -5.33 -12.39 -24.93
N ILE A 149 -5.41 -12.88 -23.68
CA ILE A 149 -5.76 -12.04 -22.52
C ILE A 149 -4.71 -10.95 -22.31
N MET A 150 -3.42 -11.27 -22.46
CA MET A 150 -2.32 -10.32 -22.35
C MET A 150 -2.36 -9.24 -23.44
N VAL A 151 -2.68 -9.60 -24.69
CA VAL A 151 -2.89 -8.64 -25.79
C VAL A 151 -3.92 -7.60 -25.38
N LEU A 152 -5.10 -8.05 -24.94
CA LEU A 152 -6.20 -7.16 -24.56
C LEU A 152 -5.86 -6.29 -23.34
N ASP A 153 -5.12 -6.84 -22.37
CA ASP A 153 -4.67 -6.09 -21.19
C ASP A 153 -3.58 -5.05 -21.50
N VAL A 154 -2.69 -5.33 -22.46
CA VAL A 154 -1.69 -4.37 -22.94
C VAL A 154 -2.33 -3.29 -23.80
N LEU A 155 -3.27 -3.67 -24.66
CA LEU A 155 -3.98 -2.79 -25.58
C LEU A 155 -4.72 -1.66 -24.86
N ILE A 156 -5.51 -1.99 -23.82
CA ILE A 156 -6.22 -0.97 -23.02
C ILE A 156 -5.27 -0.05 -22.24
N ARG A 157 -4.04 -0.52 -21.97
CA ARG A 157 -3.00 0.22 -21.25
C ARG A 157 -2.09 1.05 -22.14
N HIS A 158 -2.06 0.80 -23.44
CA HIS A 158 -1.08 1.40 -24.32
C HIS A 158 -1.21 2.92 -24.41
N LYS A 159 -2.36 3.42 -24.90
CA LYS A 159 -2.62 4.87 -25.04
C LYS A 159 -2.55 5.63 -23.70
N PRO A 160 -3.19 5.17 -22.59
CA PRO A 160 -3.04 5.84 -21.30
C PRO A 160 -1.59 5.93 -20.81
N ALA A 161 -0.73 4.96 -21.16
CA ALA A 161 0.67 4.97 -20.77
C ALA A 161 1.56 5.90 -21.60
N LEU A 162 1.08 6.38 -22.74
CA LEU A 162 1.70 7.47 -23.50
C LEU A 162 1.32 8.84 -22.91
N LEU A 163 0.11 8.96 -22.38
CA LEU A 163 -0.47 10.23 -21.93
C LEU A 163 -0.22 10.53 -20.44
N TYR A 164 -0.12 9.50 -19.61
CA TYR A 164 -0.17 9.63 -18.14
C TYR A 164 0.89 8.82 -17.42
N THR A 165 1.15 9.19 -16.18
CA THR A 165 2.06 8.44 -15.30
C THR A 165 1.45 7.10 -14.91
N CYS A 166 2.02 6.01 -15.43
CA CYS A 166 1.58 4.65 -15.11
C CYS A 166 2.36 4.03 -13.96
N ILE A 167 1.63 3.47 -12.99
CA ILE A 167 2.16 2.72 -11.85
C ILE A 167 1.38 1.42 -11.72
N GLY A 168 2.03 0.30 -12.02
CA GLY A 168 1.39 -1.01 -12.04
C GLY A 168 0.33 -1.09 -13.14
N ARG A 169 -0.92 -1.41 -12.76
CA ARG A 169 -2.08 -1.46 -13.67
C ARG A 169 -2.94 -0.19 -13.63
N SER A 170 -2.44 0.85 -12.97
CA SER A 170 -3.12 2.13 -12.85
C SER A 170 -2.35 3.23 -13.57
N PHE A 171 -3.06 4.20 -14.13
CA PHE A 171 -2.49 5.47 -14.59
C PHE A 171 -3.02 6.62 -13.74
N PHE A 172 -2.23 7.67 -13.58
CA PHE A 172 -2.51 8.78 -12.68
C PHE A 172 -2.44 10.11 -13.43
N THR A 173 -3.42 10.97 -13.16
CA THR A 173 -3.56 12.30 -13.77
C THR A 173 -3.33 13.39 -12.72
N PRO A 174 -2.67 14.52 -13.08
CA PRO A 174 -2.59 15.68 -12.21
C PRO A 174 -3.94 16.39 -12.07
N GLU A 175 -4.93 16.08 -12.91
CA GLU A 175 -6.26 16.69 -12.85
C GLU A 175 -6.95 16.39 -11.52
N GLY A 176 -7.36 17.45 -10.80
CA GLY A 176 -8.00 17.32 -9.50
C GLY A 176 -7.08 16.85 -8.38
N LYS A 177 -5.75 16.94 -8.56
CA LYS A 177 -4.76 16.69 -7.50
C LYS A 177 -4.99 17.61 -6.29
N LYS A 178 -4.68 17.12 -5.09
CA LYS A 178 -4.80 17.91 -3.85
C LYS A 178 -3.53 17.83 -3.02
N PRO A 179 -3.06 18.95 -2.43
CA PRO A 179 -1.95 18.91 -1.50
C PRO A 179 -2.34 18.12 -0.24
N LEU A 180 -1.37 17.38 0.29
CA LEU A 180 -1.40 16.82 1.64
C LEU A 180 -0.45 17.64 2.52
N THR A 181 -0.50 17.42 3.83
CA THR A 181 0.49 17.93 4.77
C THR A 181 1.90 17.53 4.34
N GLY A 182 2.88 18.43 4.43
CA GLY A 182 4.26 18.18 3.98
C GLY A 182 4.46 18.34 2.46
N PRO A 183 5.52 17.77 1.86
CA PRO A 183 5.90 18.02 0.46
C PRO A 183 5.12 17.16 -0.56
N VAL A 184 3.97 16.62 -0.17
CA VAL A 184 3.28 15.55 -0.88
C VAL A 184 1.92 16.03 -1.36
N GLU A 185 1.48 15.56 -2.52
CA GLU A 185 0.12 15.72 -3.04
C GLU A 185 -0.45 14.36 -3.44
N VAL A 186 -1.78 14.25 -3.41
CA VAL A 186 -2.49 13.06 -3.89
C VAL A 186 -2.98 13.29 -5.31
N TRP A 187 -2.70 12.32 -6.18
CA TRP A 187 -3.25 12.26 -7.53
C TRP A 187 -4.29 11.17 -7.61
N ARG A 188 -5.33 11.42 -8.41
CA ARG A 188 -6.30 10.40 -8.78
C ARG A 188 -5.77 9.60 -9.95
N GLY A 189 -6.14 8.34 -10.00
CA GLY A 189 -5.85 7.47 -11.12
C GLY A 189 -6.97 6.47 -11.36
N PHE A 190 -6.78 5.65 -12.38
CA PHE A 190 -7.71 4.61 -12.75
C PHE A 190 -6.96 3.31 -12.96
N TYR A 191 -7.38 2.27 -12.24
CA TYR A 191 -7.00 0.89 -12.46
C TYR A 191 -7.76 0.34 -13.66
N GLN A 192 -7.09 -0.48 -14.47
CA GLN A 192 -7.74 -1.24 -15.52
C GLN A 192 -7.19 -2.67 -15.62
N SER A 193 -8.07 -3.63 -15.88
CA SER A 193 -7.66 -4.99 -16.24
C SER A 193 -8.70 -5.69 -17.10
N ALA A 194 -8.23 -6.35 -18.16
CA ALA A 194 -9.06 -7.19 -19.02
C ALA A 194 -9.25 -8.58 -18.36
N ARG A 195 -10.49 -9.09 -18.30
CA ARG A 195 -10.87 -10.33 -17.60
C ARG A 195 -11.90 -11.13 -18.40
N PRO A 196 -11.66 -12.41 -18.72
CA PRO A 196 -12.71 -13.29 -19.26
C PRO A 196 -13.72 -13.61 -18.16
N THR A 197 -15.00 -13.69 -18.52
CA THR A 197 -16.09 -14.02 -17.59
C THR A 197 -16.84 -15.29 -17.98
N ILE A 198 -17.57 -15.84 -17.00
CA ILE A 198 -18.24 -17.14 -17.09
C ILE A 198 -19.44 -17.15 -18.05
N ASP A 199 -19.93 -15.97 -18.42
CA ASP A 199 -21.05 -15.72 -19.33
C ASP A 199 -20.61 -15.60 -20.80
N GLY A 200 -19.37 -15.98 -21.12
CA GLY A 200 -18.88 -16.02 -22.50
C GLY A 200 -18.35 -14.68 -23.01
N ARG A 201 -18.24 -13.67 -22.15
CA ARG A 201 -17.82 -12.32 -22.52
C ARG A 201 -16.43 -11.97 -21.99
N MET A 202 -15.78 -11.04 -22.67
CA MET A 202 -14.59 -10.38 -22.17
C MET A 202 -15.01 -9.07 -21.52
N MET A 203 -14.44 -8.78 -20.36
CA MET A 203 -14.82 -7.62 -19.56
C MET A 203 -13.59 -6.81 -19.15
N ILE A 204 -13.77 -5.51 -18.93
CA ILE A 204 -12.75 -4.63 -18.34
C ILE A 204 -13.23 -4.21 -16.97
N ASN A 205 -12.43 -4.53 -15.96
CA ASN A 205 -12.60 -3.95 -14.64
C ASN A 205 -11.90 -2.59 -14.60
N VAL A 206 -12.66 -1.52 -14.37
CA VAL A 206 -12.13 -0.16 -14.19
C VAL A 206 -12.44 0.33 -12.79
N ASP A 207 -11.44 0.76 -12.04
CA ASP A 207 -11.68 1.29 -10.68
C ASP A 207 -10.84 2.53 -10.39
N ILE A 208 -11.26 3.33 -9.42
CA ILE A 208 -10.50 4.49 -8.98
C ILE A 208 -9.34 4.04 -8.11
N SER A 209 -8.15 4.51 -8.46
CA SER A 209 -6.97 4.48 -7.61
C SER A 209 -6.60 5.88 -7.16
N ALA A 210 -5.81 5.98 -6.09
CA ALA A 210 -5.15 7.22 -5.71
C ALA A 210 -3.76 6.88 -5.16
N THR A 211 -2.78 7.74 -5.41
CA THR A 211 -1.45 7.59 -4.83
C THR A 211 -0.78 8.94 -4.65
N SER A 212 0.29 8.95 -3.87
CA SER A 212 1.03 10.14 -3.50
C SER A 212 2.14 10.48 -4.49
N PHE A 213 2.29 11.76 -4.78
CA PHE A 213 3.32 12.36 -5.62
C PHE A 213 4.01 13.49 -4.86
N PHE A 214 5.25 13.81 -5.22
CA PHE A 214 5.87 15.04 -4.77
C PHE A 214 5.18 16.24 -5.41
N GLN A 215 4.98 17.30 -4.63
CA GLN A 215 4.54 18.57 -5.17
C GLN A 215 5.63 19.13 -6.10
N SER A 216 5.27 19.48 -7.33
CA SER A 216 6.14 20.20 -8.27
C SER A 216 6.28 21.66 -7.84
N GLY A 217 7.42 22.28 -8.15
CA GLY A 217 7.67 23.69 -7.80
C GLY A 217 9.06 23.90 -7.20
N HIS A 218 9.30 25.04 -6.56
CA HIS A 218 10.61 25.36 -6.01
C HIS A 218 11.04 24.35 -4.93
N LEU A 219 12.29 23.87 -5.02
CA LEU A 219 12.81 22.89 -4.06
C LEU A 219 12.85 23.46 -2.63
N ILE A 220 13.05 24.77 -2.47
CA ILE A 220 13.01 25.45 -1.16
C ILE A 220 11.65 25.25 -0.49
N GLU A 221 10.54 25.43 -1.19
CA GLU A 221 9.20 25.23 -0.61
C GLU A 221 8.99 23.78 -0.14
N THR A 222 9.52 22.81 -0.90
CA THR A 222 9.52 21.40 -0.51
C THR A 222 10.30 21.20 0.80
N ILE A 223 11.47 21.84 0.93
CA ILE A 223 12.31 21.76 2.12
C ILE A 223 11.62 22.39 3.34
N LEU A 224 11.00 23.57 3.17
CA LEU A 224 10.22 24.21 4.24
C LEU A 224 9.12 23.28 4.74
N LYS A 225 8.39 22.63 3.83
CA LYS A 225 7.34 21.64 4.18
C LYS A 225 7.89 20.41 4.89
N ILE A 226 9.09 19.92 4.53
CA ILE A 226 9.74 18.77 5.22
C ILE A 226 10.15 19.13 6.66
N LEU A 227 10.68 20.34 6.83
CA LEU A 227 11.18 20.86 8.10
C LEU A 227 10.08 21.52 8.96
N ASN A 228 8.85 21.62 8.44
CA ASN A 228 7.72 22.32 9.06
C ASN A 228 8.04 23.78 9.39
N LEU A 229 8.66 24.48 8.44
CA LEU A 229 9.02 25.91 8.51
C LEU A 229 7.96 26.75 7.82
N LYS A 230 7.78 28.00 8.28
CA LYS A 230 6.75 28.91 7.75
C LYS A 230 7.32 29.87 6.72
N SER A 231 8.57 30.30 6.90
CA SER A 231 9.24 31.28 6.03
C SER A 231 10.57 30.74 5.50
N PRO A 232 10.98 31.10 4.26
CA PRO A 232 12.33 30.89 3.78
C PRO A 232 13.42 31.43 4.73
N ASP A 233 13.16 32.51 5.46
CA ASP A 233 14.12 33.08 6.41
C ASP A 233 14.44 32.15 7.58
N ASP A 234 13.55 31.21 7.91
CA ASP A 234 13.80 30.20 8.93
C ASP A 234 14.99 29.28 8.54
N LEU A 235 15.38 29.23 7.26
CA LEU A 235 16.55 28.50 6.79
C LEU A 235 17.89 29.16 7.18
N ARG A 236 17.86 30.44 7.59
CA ARG A 236 19.03 31.18 8.05
C ARG A 236 19.38 30.90 9.51
N ARG A 237 18.48 30.26 10.28
CA ARG A 237 18.70 30.05 11.72
C ARG A 237 19.77 29.00 11.98
N THR A 238 20.50 29.19 13.08
CA THR A 238 21.53 28.25 13.56
C THR A 238 21.06 27.41 14.76
N SER A 239 20.03 27.86 15.48
CA SER A 239 19.51 27.17 16.67
C SER A 239 17.96 27.18 16.74
N PRO A 240 17.31 26.04 17.04
CA PRO A 240 17.89 24.70 17.01
C PRO A 240 18.33 24.33 15.59
N PRO A 241 19.34 23.45 15.43
CA PRO A 241 19.85 23.07 14.11
C PRO A 241 18.76 22.43 13.25
N LEU A 242 18.80 22.71 11.93
CA LEU A 242 17.88 22.13 10.97
C LEU A 242 18.24 20.66 10.70
N ASP A 243 17.22 19.80 10.61
CA ASP A 243 17.40 18.37 10.35
C ASP A 243 17.62 18.07 8.86
N TRP A 244 18.83 18.38 8.38
CA TRP A 244 19.22 18.11 6.99
C TRP A 244 19.28 16.61 6.66
N LYS A 245 19.45 15.74 7.66
CA LYS A 245 19.36 14.28 7.46
C LYS A 245 17.94 13.86 7.06
N LYS A 246 16.91 14.43 7.70
CA LYS A 246 15.50 14.24 7.30
C LYS A 246 15.24 14.78 5.91
N VAL A 247 15.77 15.95 5.56
CA VAL A 247 15.64 16.54 4.21
C VAL A 247 16.25 15.61 3.17
N GLU A 248 17.53 15.25 3.31
CA GLU A 248 18.22 14.35 2.38
C GLU A 248 17.48 13.02 2.25
N LYS A 249 17.11 12.40 3.37
CA LYS A 249 16.34 11.15 3.36
C LYS A 249 15.04 11.32 2.57
N THR A 250 14.42 12.50 2.56
CA THR A 250 13.14 12.77 1.88
C THR A 250 13.30 13.09 0.39
N ILE A 251 14.33 13.84 -0.02
CA ILE A 251 14.52 14.25 -1.43
C ILE A 251 15.52 13.40 -2.21
N ARG A 252 16.19 12.42 -1.57
CA ARG A 252 17.07 11.47 -2.26
C ARG A 252 16.33 10.80 -3.43
N ASN A 253 17.00 10.73 -4.58
CA ASN A 253 16.50 10.24 -5.86
C ASN A 253 15.42 11.10 -6.55
N LEU A 254 15.05 12.25 -6.00
CA LEU A 254 14.13 13.18 -6.62
C LEU A 254 14.79 13.83 -7.85
N ARG A 255 14.03 13.95 -8.94
CA ARG A 255 14.46 14.68 -10.14
C ARG A 255 14.12 16.15 -10.02
N ILE A 256 15.08 16.99 -10.37
CA ILE A 256 14.99 18.45 -10.32
C ILE A 256 15.48 19.05 -11.63
N THR A 257 14.94 20.19 -12.03
CA THR A 257 15.51 21.07 -13.07
C THR A 257 16.17 22.27 -12.41
N VAL A 258 17.01 22.98 -13.17
CA VAL A 258 17.71 24.18 -12.70
C VAL A 258 17.24 25.42 -13.44
N ARG A 259 17.17 26.54 -12.74
CA ARG A 259 16.65 27.80 -13.31
C ARG A 259 17.72 28.77 -13.82
N HIS A 260 18.98 28.58 -13.43
CA HIS A 260 20.09 29.49 -13.77
C HIS A 260 20.59 29.40 -15.23
N ARG A 261 20.10 28.44 -16.02
CA ARG A 261 20.53 28.20 -17.42
C ARG A 261 19.45 28.49 -18.46
N GLY A 262 18.46 29.34 -18.13
CA GLY A 262 17.32 29.62 -19.02
C GLY A 262 16.38 28.42 -19.19
N ARG A 263 15.71 28.31 -20.35
CA ARG A 263 14.78 27.21 -20.71
C ARG A 263 15.52 25.90 -21.02
N SER A 264 16.21 25.34 -20.03
CA SER A 264 16.72 23.97 -20.12
C SER A 264 15.73 23.00 -19.50
N ASN A 265 15.23 22.05 -20.28
CA ASN A 265 14.41 20.93 -19.78
C ASN A 265 15.26 19.83 -19.12
N ARG A 266 16.57 20.06 -18.94
CA ARG A 266 17.47 19.08 -18.35
C ARG A 266 17.12 18.86 -16.88
N SER A 267 16.65 17.66 -16.58
CA SER A 267 16.47 17.19 -15.21
C SER A 267 17.72 16.46 -14.68
N PHE A 268 18.04 16.68 -13.41
CA PHE A 268 19.07 15.99 -12.65
C PHE A 268 18.43 15.18 -11.53
N LYS A 269 19.08 14.09 -11.09
CA LYS A 269 18.62 13.27 -9.98
C LYS A 269 19.47 13.55 -8.74
N ILE A 270 18.85 13.93 -7.63
CA ILE A 270 19.55 14.21 -6.37
C ILE A 270 20.12 12.91 -5.80
N ALA A 271 21.44 12.82 -5.64
CA ALA A 271 22.11 11.70 -5.01
C ALA A 271 22.16 11.86 -3.48
N ARG A 272 22.56 13.05 -3.01
CA ARG A 272 22.68 13.42 -1.60
C ARG A 272 22.72 14.93 -1.42
N LEU A 273 22.77 15.40 -0.18
CA LEU A 273 23.16 16.76 0.15
C LEU A 273 24.68 16.85 0.39
N THR A 274 25.24 18.04 0.20
CA THR A 274 26.60 18.34 0.65
C THR A 274 26.66 18.32 2.18
N THR A 275 27.85 18.07 2.72
CA THR A 275 28.09 18.09 4.18
C THR A 275 28.17 19.53 4.72
N GLY A 276 28.73 20.45 3.94
CA GLY A 276 28.79 21.88 4.24
C GLY A 276 27.83 22.71 3.40
N SER A 277 27.82 24.01 3.66
CA SER A 277 27.01 25.01 2.95
C SER A 277 27.49 25.27 1.52
N ALA A 278 26.80 26.12 0.76
CA ALA A 278 27.30 26.62 -0.53
C ALA A 278 28.56 27.50 -0.38
N THR A 279 28.75 28.16 0.78
CA THR A 279 29.97 28.93 1.10
C THR A 279 31.17 28.05 1.38
N GLU A 280 30.96 26.85 1.91
CA GLU A 280 32.03 25.91 2.29
C GLU A 280 32.31 24.85 1.22
N THR A 281 31.31 24.48 0.42
CA THR A 281 31.45 23.43 -0.59
C THR A 281 32.34 23.90 -1.72
N ARG A 282 33.48 23.25 -1.90
CA ARG A 282 34.49 23.52 -2.94
C ARG A 282 34.45 22.48 -4.06
N PHE A 283 34.85 22.90 -5.25
CA PHE A 283 35.04 22.03 -6.41
C PHE A 283 36.05 22.65 -7.38
N MET A 284 36.65 21.80 -8.22
CA MET A 284 37.60 22.22 -9.25
C MET A 284 36.85 22.66 -10.52
N VAL A 285 37.13 23.86 -11.00
CA VAL A 285 36.69 24.39 -12.29
C VAL A 285 37.87 24.34 -13.25
N ASN A 286 37.70 23.65 -14.38
CA ASN A 286 38.70 23.65 -15.44
C ASN A 286 38.35 24.76 -16.44
N VAL A 287 39.30 25.66 -16.67
CA VAL A 287 39.24 26.71 -17.70
C VAL A 287 40.30 26.39 -18.75
N GLU A 288 40.09 26.81 -20.00
CA GLU A 288 41.16 26.80 -21.00
C GLU A 288 42.19 27.87 -20.61
N GLY A 289 43.44 27.45 -20.39
CA GLY A 289 44.56 28.35 -20.20
C GLY A 289 45.07 28.92 -21.52
N ASP A 290 45.91 29.95 -21.44
CA ASP A 290 46.48 30.64 -22.61
C ASP A 290 47.28 29.69 -23.53
N ASP A 291 47.79 28.58 -23.00
CA ASP A 291 48.52 27.54 -23.75
C ASP A 291 47.60 26.45 -24.36
N GLY A 292 46.27 26.59 -24.25
CA GLY A 292 45.28 25.61 -24.71
C GLY A 292 45.12 24.37 -23.81
N GLY A 293 45.80 24.31 -22.67
CA GLY A 293 45.66 23.26 -21.65
C GLY A 293 44.60 23.58 -20.58
N PRO A 294 43.97 22.57 -19.93
CA PRO A 294 43.02 22.80 -18.85
C PRO A 294 43.73 23.29 -17.58
N VAL A 295 43.48 24.54 -17.17
CA VAL A 295 43.91 25.08 -15.87
C VAL A 295 42.76 24.92 -14.89
N GLY A 296 42.97 24.09 -13.86
CA GLY A 296 41.99 23.88 -12.79
C GLY A 296 42.20 24.87 -11.66
N PHE A 297 41.18 25.64 -11.28
CA PHE A 297 41.18 26.41 -10.04
C PHE A 297 40.07 25.93 -9.10
N GLU A 298 40.35 25.92 -7.80
CA GLU A 298 39.37 25.57 -6.79
C GLU A 298 38.53 26.79 -6.42
N THR A 299 37.20 26.66 -6.44
CA THR A 299 36.29 27.71 -6.00
C THR A 299 35.15 27.12 -5.18
N THR A 300 34.43 27.98 -4.45
CA THR A 300 33.23 27.58 -3.71
C THR A 300 32.01 27.62 -4.62
N VAL A 301 30.95 26.89 -4.26
CA VAL A 301 29.68 26.94 -5.00
C VAL A 301 29.13 28.37 -5.03
N GLU A 302 29.14 29.10 -3.91
CA GLU A 302 28.70 30.50 -3.90
C GLU A 302 29.51 31.39 -4.86
N ASN A 303 30.85 31.34 -4.79
CA ASN A 303 31.71 32.19 -5.62
C ASN A 303 31.53 31.89 -7.11
N TYR A 304 31.46 30.61 -7.48
CA TYR A 304 31.22 30.21 -8.86
C TYR A 304 29.91 30.77 -9.41
N PHE A 305 28.81 30.67 -8.66
CA PHE A 305 27.52 31.19 -9.12
C PHE A 305 27.51 32.72 -9.20
N ARG A 306 28.24 33.40 -8.30
CA ARG A 306 28.42 34.85 -8.35
C ARG A 306 29.24 35.30 -9.55
N GLU A 307 30.37 34.66 -9.83
CA GLU A 307 31.31 35.07 -10.88
C GLU A 307 30.88 34.62 -12.27
N THR A 308 30.36 33.40 -12.41
CA THR A 308 30.00 32.82 -13.72
C THR A 308 28.61 33.23 -14.20
N TYR A 309 27.63 33.35 -13.29
CA TYR A 309 26.24 33.63 -13.65
C TYR A 309 25.74 34.99 -13.15
N ASN A 310 26.58 35.77 -12.47
CA ASN A 310 26.18 37.01 -11.80
C ASN A 310 24.99 36.81 -10.84
N LEU A 311 24.96 35.67 -10.14
CA LEU A 311 23.88 35.29 -9.23
C LEU A 311 24.36 35.33 -7.77
N ARG A 312 23.77 36.23 -6.98
CA ARG A 312 23.94 36.23 -5.52
C ARG A 312 22.93 35.28 -4.88
N LEU A 313 23.43 34.23 -4.24
CA LEU A 313 22.63 33.25 -3.52
C LEU A 313 21.91 33.91 -2.33
N GLN A 314 20.63 33.62 -2.11
CA GLN A 314 19.89 34.14 -0.95
C GLN A 314 20.14 33.29 0.28
N PHE A 315 20.38 31.99 0.09
CA PHE A 315 20.64 31.02 1.15
C PHE A 315 22.01 30.34 0.96
N PRO A 316 23.14 31.08 0.97
CA PRO A 316 24.45 30.47 0.76
C PRO A 316 24.89 29.60 1.96
N MET A 317 24.27 29.78 3.12
CA MET A 317 24.58 29.07 4.37
C MET A 317 23.99 27.64 4.47
N ILE A 318 23.15 27.22 3.52
CA ILE A 318 22.55 25.88 3.52
C ILE A 318 23.28 24.93 2.56
N PRO A 319 23.12 23.60 2.70
CA PRO A 319 23.74 22.63 1.79
C PRO A 319 23.29 22.78 0.33
N CYS A 320 24.02 22.15 -0.58
CA CYS A 320 23.68 22.03 -2.00
C CYS A 320 23.15 20.63 -2.33
N ALA A 321 22.33 20.52 -3.38
CA ALA A 321 21.96 19.24 -3.96
C ALA A 321 23.12 18.69 -4.79
N MET A 322 23.68 17.56 -4.38
CA MET A 322 24.72 16.86 -5.13
C MET A 322 24.07 15.85 -6.08
N VAL A 323 24.29 16.03 -7.39
CA VAL A 323 23.68 15.19 -8.44
C VAL A 323 24.67 14.19 -9.04
N THR A 324 25.95 14.53 -9.02
CA THR A 324 27.10 13.64 -9.27
C THR A 324 28.20 13.96 -8.26
N LYS A 325 29.30 13.21 -8.24
CA LYS A 325 30.45 13.55 -7.37
C LYS A 325 31.05 14.93 -7.65
N THR A 326 30.82 15.51 -8.83
CA THR A 326 31.43 16.76 -9.31
C THR A 326 30.44 17.91 -9.48
N ILE A 327 29.13 17.64 -9.42
CA ILE A 327 28.10 18.65 -9.66
C ILE A 327 27.29 18.87 -8.38
N ALA A 328 27.45 20.06 -7.79
CA ALA A 328 26.66 20.57 -6.68
C ALA A 328 25.80 21.75 -7.14
N LEU A 329 24.52 21.74 -6.80
CA LEU A 329 23.54 22.74 -7.21
C LEU A 329 22.95 23.43 -5.97
N PRO A 330 22.98 24.77 -5.87
CA PRO A 330 22.27 25.49 -4.81
C PRO A 330 20.79 25.13 -4.79
N LEU A 331 20.26 24.82 -3.60
CA LEU A 331 18.89 24.32 -3.44
C LEU A 331 17.85 25.34 -3.94
N GLU A 332 18.12 26.64 -3.80
CA GLU A 332 17.25 27.72 -4.28
C GLU A 332 17.14 27.81 -5.81
N LEU A 333 18.10 27.26 -6.54
CA LEU A 333 18.09 27.28 -8.01
C LEU A 333 17.40 26.04 -8.60
N CYS A 334 16.91 25.13 -7.75
CA CYS A 334 16.33 23.85 -8.15
C CYS A 334 14.80 23.86 -8.12
N THR A 335 14.17 23.19 -9.08
CA THR A 335 12.71 23.02 -9.19
C THR A 335 12.38 21.53 -9.29
N VAL A 336 11.43 21.04 -8.51
CA VAL A 336 10.97 19.64 -8.51
C VAL A 336 10.17 19.37 -9.78
N VAL A 337 10.55 18.32 -10.52
CA VAL A 337 9.83 17.86 -11.72
C VAL A 337 8.47 17.25 -11.32
N GLU A 338 7.41 17.56 -12.06
CA GLU A 338 6.06 17.02 -11.82
C GLU A 338 5.97 15.50 -12.11
N GLY A 339 4.96 14.83 -11.54
CA GLY A 339 4.67 13.42 -11.86
C GLY A 339 5.59 12.41 -11.18
N GLN A 340 6.34 12.84 -10.16
CA GLN A 340 7.24 11.95 -9.41
C GLN A 340 6.55 11.31 -8.21
N ARG A 341 6.33 10.00 -8.27
CA ARG A 341 5.68 9.24 -7.19
C ARG A 341 6.44 9.37 -5.87
N TYR A 342 5.71 9.68 -4.80
CA TYR A 342 6.21 9.63 -3.43
C TYR A 342 6.09 8.19 -2.91
N THR A 343 7.20 7.47 -2.79
CA THR A 343 7.24 6.03 -2.44
C THR A 343 7.42 5.74 -0.95
N LYS A 344 7.70 6.78 -0.15
CA LYS A 344 7.89 6.61 1.30
C LYS A 344 6.54 6.47 1.99
N ARG A 345 6.55 5.82 3.15
CA ARG A 345 5.36 5.69 4.00
C ARG A 345 4.86 7.09 4.39
N LEU A 346 3.59 7.35 4.14
CA LEU A 346 2.91 8.55 4.60
C LEU A 346 2.85 8.55 6.12
N ASP A 347 2.96 9.74 6.72
CA ASP A 347 2.70 9.90 8.15
C ASP A 347 1.21 9.78 8.48
N GLU A 348 0.85 9.83 9.77
CA GLU A 348 -0.53 9.66 10.22
C GLU A 348 -1.46 10.76 9.69
N CYS A 349 -0.99 12.00 9.60
CA CYS A 349 -1.77 13.14 9.10
C CYS A 349 -2.04 13.00 7.60
N GLN A 350 -0.98 12.75 6.83
CA GLN A 350 -1.04 12.49 5.40
C GLN A 350 -1.92 11.28 5.09
N THR A 351 -1.85 10.22 5.90
CA THR A 351 -2.70 9.02 5.73
C THR A 351 -4.18 9.36 5.98
N ALA A 352 -4.49 10.15 7.01
CA ALA A 352 -5.87 10.58 7.28
C ALA A 352 -6.43 11.46 6.16
N GLU A 353 -5.64 12.41 5.64
CA GLU A 353 -6.01 13.25 4.50
C GLU A 353 -6.19 12.44 3.21
N MET A 354 -5.32 11.45 2.97
CA MET A 354 -5.41 10.50 1.86
C MET A 354 -6.70 9.66 1.94
N ILE A 355 -7.04 9.16 3.13
CA ILE A 355 -8.31 8.44 3.37
C ILE A 355 -9.49 9.37 3.08
N LYS A 356 -9.45 10.61 3.59
CA LYS A 356 -10.52 11.60 3.34
C LYS A 356 -10.69 11.92 1.84
N PHE A 357 -9.61 11.97 1.08
CA PHE A 357 -9.66 12.18 -0.37
C PHE A 357 -10.26 10.99 -1.12
N THR A 358 -9.97 9.77 -0.69
CA THR A 358 -10.37 8.53 -1.36
C THR A 358 -11.72 7.99 -0.92
N CYS A 359 -12.18 8.35 0.29
CA CYS A 359 -13.47 7.96 0.83
C CYS A 359 -14.60 8.69 0.10
N GLN A 360 -15.23 7.99 -0.84
CA GLN A 360 -16.32 8.52 -1.67
C GLN A 360 -17.51 7.57 -1.60
N GLY A 361 -18.72 8.15 -1.53
CA GLY A 361 -19.95 7.38 -1.61
C GLY A 361 -20.06 6.61 -2.93
N PRO A 362 -20.72 5.44 -2.98
CA PRO A 362 -20.75 4.58 -4.18
C PRO A 362 -21.21 5.27 -5.46
N GLN A 363 -22.21 6.16 -5.38
CA GLN A 363 -22.71 6.90 -6.55
C GLN A 363 -21.67 7.89 -7.10
N VAL A 364 -20.97 8.61 -6.22
CA VAL A 364 -19.88 9.53 -6.63
C VAL A 364 -18.71 8.74 -7.22
N ARG A 365 -18.39 7.58 -6.63
CA ARG A 365 -17.36 6.67 -7.17
C ARG A 365 -17.75 6.18 -8.56
N ALA A 366 -18.98 5.72 -8.76
CA ALA A 366 -19.47 5.25 -10.05
C ALA A 366 -19.41 6.33 -11.14
N ASN A 367 -19.85 7.56 -10.83
CA ASN A 367 -19.77 8.69 -11.75
C ASN A 367 -18.31 9.03 -12.12
N THR A 368 -17.41 8.95 -11.13
CA THR A 368 -15.98 9.20 -11.39
C THR A 368 -15.37 8.11 -12.27
N ILE A 369 -15.75 6.84 -12.08
CA ILE A 369 -15.31 5.74 -12.95
C ILE A 369 -15.80 5.97 -14.38
N LYS A 370 -17.07 6.36 -14.58
CA LYS A 370 -17.60 6.71 -15.90
C LYS A 370 -16.82 7.86 -16.56
N ARG A 371 -16.47 8.92 -15.80
CA ARG A 371 -15.59 10.00 -16.29
C ARG A 371 -14.19 9.49 -16.66
N GLY A 372 -13.67 8.51 -15.91
CA GLY A 372 -12.40 7.84 -16.23
C GLY A 372 -12.38 7.22 -17.63
N LEU A 373 -13.50 6.67 -18.11
CA LEU A 373 -13.61 6.13 -19.47
C LEU A 373 -13.38 7.20 -20.55
N GLN A 374 -13.86 8.43 -20.31
CA GLN A 374 -13.66 9.57 -21.20
C GLN A 374 -12.18 10.00 -21.22
N ILE A 375 -11.54 10.03 -20.05
CA ILE A 375 -10.10 10.31 -19.92
C ILE A 375 -9.27 9.27 -20.67
N MET A 376 -9.68 8.00 -20.66
CA MET A 376 -9.02 6.93 -21.41
C MET A 376 -9.30 6.96 -22.92
N GLN A 377 -10.25 7.78 -23.36
CA GLN A 377 -10.63 7.97 -24.76
C GLN A 377 -10.92 6.65 -25.49
N TYR A 378 -11.58 5.68 -24.84
CA TYR A 378 -11.78 4.36 -25.43
C TYR A 378 -12.46 4.38 -26.80
N ASP A 379 -13.45 5.25 -27.01
CA ASP A 379 -14.17 5.38 -28.29
C ASP A 379 -13.30 6.01 -29.41
N GLU A 380 -12.36 6.86 -29.04
CA GLU A 380 -11.46 7.57 -29.95
C GLU A 380 -10.08 6.90 -30.08
N ASN A 381 -9.83 5.81 -29.36
CA ASN A 381 -8.55 5.13 -29.31
C ASN A 381 -8.29 4.36 -30.63
N GLU A 382 -7.38 4.92 -31.43
CA GLU A 382 -6.91 4.40 -32.70
C GLU A 382 -6.34 2.97 -32.60
N TYR A 383 -5.63 2.65 -31.51
CA TYR A 383 -5.10 1.31 -31.29
C TYR A 383 -6.22 0.29 -31.05
N LEU A 384 -7.26 0.64 -30.29
CA LEU A 384 -8.41 -0.27 -30.10
C LEU A 384 -9.11 -0.55 -31.43
N LYS A 385 -9.27 0.48 -32.27
CA LYS A 385 -9.90 0.35 -33.60
C LYS A 385 -9.12 -0.58 -34.52
N ASP A 386 -7.80 -0.44 -34.59
CA ASP A 386 -6.94 -1.27 -35.44
C ASP A 386 -6.98 -2.76 -35.05
N PHE A 387 -7.08 -3.05 -33.74
CA PHE A 387 -7.24 -4.42 -33.25
C PHE A 387 -8.69 -4.93 -33.31
N GLY A 388 -9.63 -4.11 -33.81
CA GLY A 388 -11.04 -4.47 -33.90
C GLY A 388 -11.70 -4.66 -32.52
N VAL A 389 -11.25 -3.92 -31.50
CA VAL A 389 -11.76 -3.96 -30.14
C VAL A 389 -12.67 -2.76 -29.87
N LYS A 390 -13.81 -3.02 -29.24
CA LYS A 390 -14.77 -2.00 -28.81
C LYS A 390 -15.13 -2.21 -27.34
N ILE A 391 -15.26 -1.13 -26.59
CA ILE A 391 -15.58 -1.16 -25.16
C ILE A 391 -16.94 -0.49 -24.97
N SER A 392 -17.85 -1.14 -24.25
CA SER A 392 -19.12 -0.54 -23.87
C SER A 392 -18.90 0.52 -22.78
N PRO A 393 -19.51 1.72 -22.89
CA PRO A 393 -19.45 2.73 -21.83
C PRO A 393 -20.38 2.40 -20.64
N GLU A 394 -21.21 1.36 -20.77
CA GLU A 394 -22.18 0.99 -19.75
C GLU A 394 -21.63 0.01 -18.73
N MET A 395 -21.87 0.36 -17.46
CA MET A 395 -21.58 -0.49 -16.33
C MET A 395 -22.45 -1.75 -16.40
N MET A 396 -21.83 -2.91 -16.28
CA MET A 396 -22.54 -4.17 -16.25
C MET A 396 -23.52 -4.19 -15.06
N VAL A 397 -24.78 -4.44 -15.40
CA VAL A 397 -25.88 -4.67 -14.45
C VAL A 397 -26.02 -6.17 -14.24
N LEU A 398 -26.02 -6.61 -12.99
CA LEU A 398 -26.20 -8.02 -12.65
C LEU A 398 -27.16 -8.21 -11.48
N GLN A 399 -27.71 -9.42 -11.39
CA GLN A 399 -28.52 -9.86 -10.27
C GLN A 399 -27.60 -10.41 -9.16
N ALA A 400 -27.48 -9.68 -8.07
CA ALA A 400 -26.80 -10.09 -6.85
C ALA A 400 -27.80 -10.69 -5.85
N ARG A 401 -27.28 -11.27 -4.76
CA ARG A 401 -28.09 -11.85 -3.68
C ARG A 401 -27.65 -11.32 -2.33
N ILE A 402 -28.60 -10.81 -1.54
CA ILE A 402 -28.41 -10.44 -0.14
C ILE A 402 -28.69 -11.70 0.70
N LEU A 403 -27.65 -12.29 1.27
CA LEU A 403 -27.80 -13.45 2.14
C LEU A 403 -28.48 -13.03 3.46
N PRO A 404 -29.37 -13.88 4.01
CA PRO A 404 -29.94 -13.61 5.32
C PRO A 404 -28.82 -13.55 6.38
N PRO A 405 -28.77 -12.51 7.21
CA PRO A 405 -27.76 -12.42 8.26
C PRO A 405 -28.00 -13.52 9.31
N PRO A 406 -26.92 -14.10 9.88
CA PRO A 406 -27.09 -15.15 10.87
C PRO A 406 -27.63 -14.58 12.18
N MET A 407 -28.42 -15.37 12.89
CA MET A 407 -28.81 -15.03 14.26
C MET A 407 -27.61 -15.19 15.20
N ILE A 408 -27.39 -14.18 16.04
CA ILE A 408 -26.32 -14.13 17.04
C ILE A 408 -26.93 -14.29 18.42
N HIS A 409 -26.41 -15.22 19.21
CA HIS A 409 -26.81 -15.52 20.58
C HIS A 409 -25.80 -14.95 21.58
N TYR A 410 -26.35 -14.47 22.69
CA TYR A 410 -25.69 -13.92 23.86
C TYR A 410 -26.06 -14.75 25.10
N HIS A 411 -25.63 -14.33 26.29
CA HIS A 411 -25.97 -15.04 27.51
C HIS A 411 -27.49 -15.05 27.76
N PRO A 412 -28.10 -16.16 28.24
CA PRO A 412 -29.54 -16.26 28.49
C PRO A 412 -30.07 -15.21 29.49
N SER A 413 -29.24 -14.75 30.42
CA SER A 413 -29.61 -13.69 31.38
C SER A 413 -29.62 -12.28 30.79
N SER A 414 -29.41 -12.14 29.48
CA SER A 414 -29.55 -10.86 28.78
C SER A 414 -31.03 -10.50 28.67
N SER A 415 -31.39 -9.21 28.71
CA SER A 415 -32.75 -8.80 28.39
C SER A 415 -33.07 -9.01 26.90
N GLN A 416 -32.04 -9.02 26.04
CA GLN A 416 -32.12 -9.40 24.64
C GLN A 416 -31.08 -10.49 24.33
N PRO A 417 -31.37 -11.79 24.57
CA PRO A 417 -30.39 -12.87 24.45
C PRO A 417 -30.03 -13.24 23.01
N SER A 418 -30.71 -12.66 22.02
CA SER A 418 -30.40 -12.86 20.61
C SER A 418 -30.55 -11.56 19.80
N VAL A 419 -29.92 -11.56 18.63
CA VAL A 419 -30.04 -10.47 17.66
C VAL A 419 -29.82 -10.99 16.25
N VAL A 420 -30.61 -10.50 15.31
CA VAL A 420 -30.35 -10.65 13.88
C VAL A 420 -29.78 -9.32 13.39
N PRO A 421 -28.52 -9.27 12.93
CA PRO A 421 -27.90 -8.04 12.44
C PRO A 421 -28.73 -7.36 11.34
N ARG A 422 -28.71 -6.03 11.33
CA ARG A 422 -29.30 -5.22 10.25
C ARG A 422 -28.20 -4.44 9.57
N ASP A 423 -28.14 -4.55 8.24
CA ASP A 423 -27.10 -3.92 7.41
C ASP A 423 -25.67 -4.21 7.91
N GLY A 424 -25.46 -5.44 8.39
CA GLY A 424 -24.16 -5.89 8.92
C GLY A 424 -23.81 -5.33 10.31
N SER A 425 -24.75 -4.70 11.02
CA SER A 425 -24.49 -4.04 12.31
C SER A 425 -25.51 -4.41 13.40
N TRP A 426 -25.06 -4.32 14.65
CA TRP A 426 -25.88 -4.39 15.86
C TRP A 426 -25.11 -3.76 17.04
N ASN A 427 -25.74 -3.63 18.20
CA ASN A 427 -25.12 -3.11 19.42
C ASN A 427 -25.31 -4.06 20.62
N LEU A 428 -24.61 -3.80 21.71
CA LEU A 428 -24.64 -4.60 22.94
C LEU A 428 -25.71 -4.17 23.95
N ILE A 429 -26.62 -3.25 23.59
CA ILE A 429 -27.63 -2.76 24.54
C ILE A 429 -28.55 -3.92 24.94
N GLY A 430 -28.64 -4.19 26.25
CA GLY A 430 -29.43 -5.29 26.79
C GLY A 430 -28.79 -6.67 26.64
N ARG A 431 -27.51 -6.77 26.26
CA ARG A 431 -26.81 -8.02 25.94
C ARG A 431 -25.60 -8.23 26.84
N LYS A 432 -25.51 -9.43 27.41
CA LYS A 432 -24.34 -9.93 28.15
C LYS A 432 -23.58 -10.95 27.32
N VAL A 433 -22.25 -10.89 27.37
CA VAL A 433 -21.36 -11.79 26.62
C VAL A 433 -21.70 -13.25 26.88
N ALA A 434 -21.66 -14.08 25.84
CA ALA A 434 -22.09 -15.49 25.91
C ALA A 434 -21.34 -16.31 26.99
N LEU A 435 -20.05 -16.03 27.20
CA LEU A 435 -19.25 -16.50 28.33
C LEU A 435 -18.41 -15.36 28.87
N GLY A 436 -18.78 -14.85 30.04
CA GLY A 436 -18.06 -13.80 30.75
C GLY A 436 -16.96 -14.36 31.64
N THR A 437 -15.77 -13.75 31.59
CA THR A 437 -14.64 -14.14 32.43
C THR A 437 -14.65 -13.43 33.78
N THR A 438 -14.01 -14.05 34.77
CA THR A 438 -13.72 -13.42 36.06
C THR A 438 -12.38 -12.66 36.02
N LEU A 439 -12.41 -11.37 36.37
CA LEU A 439 -11.24 -10.50 36.51
C LEU A 439 -11.01 -10.19 38.00
N GLY A 440 -10.05 -10.89 38.61
CA GLY A 440 -9.71 -10.78 40.03
C GLY A 440 -8.39 -10.08 40.32
N SER A 441 -7.36 -10.25 39.48
CA SER A 441 -6.06 -9.59 39.66
C SER A 441 -5.65 -8.85 38.41
N TRP A 442 -5.47 -7.53 38.49
CA TRP A 442 -5.14 -6.67 37.35
C TRP A 442 -4.62 -5.30 37.82
N GLY A 443 -3.92 -4.60 36.93
CA GLY A 443 -3.34 -3.29 37.22
C GLY A 443 -3.53 -2.29 36.07
N VAL A 444 -3.44 -1.00 36.38
CA VAL A 444 -3.53 0.11 35.44
C VAL A 444 -2.18 0.84 35.42
N ILE A 445 -1.64 1.02 34.22
CA ILE A 445 -0.37 1.71 33.98
C ILE A 445 -0.65 2.93 33.11
N VAL A 446 -0.24 4.10 33.57
CA VAL A 446 -0.34 5.36 32.82
C VAL A 446 1.05 5.75 32.33
N PHE A 447 1.29 5.69 31.03
CA PHE A 447 2.52 6.14 30.43
C PHE A 447 2.47 7.66 30.23
N GLY A 448 3.01 8.41 31.19
CA GLY A 448 2.93 9.86 31.24
C GLY A 448 3.06 10.38 32.66
N ASN A 449 2.60 11.61 32.87
CA ASN A 449 2.60 12.27 34.16
C ASN A 449 1.16 12.54 34.64
N GLU A 450 1.01 12.84 35.94
CA GLU A 450 -0.29 13.14 36.55
C GLU A 450 -0.90 14.46 36.08
N ARG A 451 -0.09 15.37 35.51
CA ARG A 451 -0.59 16.63 34.96
C ARG A 451 -1.43 16.41 33.70
N ASP A 452 -0.99 15.52 32.82
CA ASP A 452 -1.65 15.24 31.54
C ASP A 452 -2.80 14.23 31.68
N ALA A 453 -2.68 13.32 32.65
CA ALA A 453 -3.70 12.33 32.99
C ALA A 453 -3.87 12.26 34.52
N PRO A 454 -4.67 13.16 35.12
CA PRO A 454 -4.87 13.17 36.58
C PRO A 454 -5.46 11.88 37.11
N THR A 455 -4.93 11.39 38.24
CA THR A 455 -5.37 10.15 38.90
C THR A 455 -6.88 10.09 39.14
N PRO A 456 -7.58 11.17 39.58
CA PRO A 456 -9.03 11.16 39.72
C PRO A 456 -9.78 10.89 38.41
N SER A 457 -9.30 11.45 37.29
CA SER A 457 -9.89 11.26 35.96
C SER A 457 -9.69 9.81 35.47
N VAL A 458 -8.48 9.26 35.66
CA VAL A 458 -8.18 7.86 35.36
C VAL A 458 -9.08 6.94 36.19
N ARG A 459 -9.21 7.21 37.50
CA ARG A 459 -10.08 6.43 38.39
C ARG A 459 -11.55 6.51 38.00
N ALA A 460 -12.04 7.68 37.59
CA ALA A 460 -13.41 7.85 37.09
C ALA A 460 -13.66 7.00 35.85
N PHE A 461 -12.71 6.99 34.90
CA PHE A 461 -12.79 6.12 33.73
C PHE A 461 -12.78 4.63 34.09
N ILE A 462 -11.88 4.22 34.98
CA ILE A 462 -11.77 2.83 35.42
C ILE A 462 -13.05 2.35 36.11
N ARG A 463 -13.70 3.21 36.91
CA ARG A 463 -15.02 2.91 37.49
C ARG A 463 -16.07 2.64 36.41
N GLU A 464 -16.18 3.51 35.40
CA GLU A 464 -17.11 3.29 34.28
C GLU A 464 -16.80 2.00 33.50
N LEU A 465 -15.51 1.72 33.29
CA LEU A 465 -15.08 0.48 32.63
C LEU A 465 -15.49 -0.75 33.44
N ILE A 466 -15.29 -0.74 34.76
CA ILE A 466 -15.69 -1.83 35.67
C ILE A 466 -17.21 -2.03 35.63
N VAL A 467 -17.99 -0.96 35.75
CA VAL A 467 -19.46 -1.02 35.63
C VAL A 467 -19.86 -1.62 34.29
N THR A 468 -19.24 -1.17 33.20
CA THR A 468 -19.54 -1.69 31.86
C THR A 468 -19.14 -3.16 31.70
N CYS A 469 -18.01 -3.61 32.26
CA CYS A 469 -17.63 -5.02 32.29
C CYS A 469 -18.71 -5.88 32.98
N MET A 470 -19.22 -5.43 34.14
CA MET A 470 -20.26 -6.14 34.88
C MET A 470 -21.61 -6.13 34.14
N ASP A 471 -22.01 -4.98 33.60
CA ASP A 471 -23.22 -4.83 32.80
C ASP A 471 -23.20 -5.74 31.56
N THR A 472 -22.03 -5.91 30.96
CA THR A 472 -21.80 -6.78 29.80
C THR A 472 -21.57 -8.24 30.16
N GLY A 473 -21.63 -8.62 31.44
CA GLY A 473 -21.61 -10.02 31.89
C GLY A 473 -20.25 -10.59 32.30
N MET A 474 -19.19 -9.78 32.36
CA MET A 474 -17.94 -10.17 33.02
C MET A 474 -18.08 -10.05 34.54
N ASN A 475 -17.33 -10.84 35.30
CA ASN A 475 -17.31 -10.74 36.75
C ASN A 475 -16.03 -10.01 37.22
N VAL A 476 -16.13 -8.79 37.72
CA VAL A 476 -14.97 -8.02 38.19
C VAL A 476 -14.93 -8.03 39.72
N VAL A 477 -13.99 -8.80 40.27
CA VAL A 477 -13.84 -9.00 41.73
C VAL A 477 -13.04 -7.87 42.35
N ASN A 478 -11.83 -7.57 41.82
CA ASN A 478 -11.07 -6.41 42.26
C ASN A 478 -11.55 -5.15 41.54
N LYS A 479 -12.23 -4.28 42.30
CA LYS A 479 -12.81 -3.01 41.81
C LYS A 479 -11.91 -1.78 42.06
N ASP A 480 -10.75 -1.97 42.68
CA ASP A 480 -9.78 -0.91 42.96
C ASP A 480 -8.36 -1.37 42.55
N PRO A 481 -8.10 -1.55 41.24
CA PRO A 481 -6.79 -1.97 40.77
C PRO A 481 -5.73 -0.91 41.05
N THR A 482 -4.48 -1.35 41.26
CA THR A 482 -3.34 -0.43 41.40
C THR A 482 -3.20 0.48 40.16
N ILE A 483 -2.96 1.77 40.36
CA ILE A 483 -2.62 2.73 39.29
C ILE A 483 -1.14 3.12 39.44
N THR A 484 -0.34 2.89 38.40
CA THR A 484 1.10 3.23 38.38
C THR A 484 1.40 4.16 37.21
N TYR A 485 2.13 5.24 37.46
CA TYR A 485 2.63 6.14 36.42
C TYR A 485 4.04 5.72 36.01
N LEU A 486 4.28 5.62 34.71
CA LEU A 486 5.58 5.30 34.13
C LEU A 486 5.99 6.35 33.10
N ASN A 487 7.28 6.66 33.08
CA ASN A 487 7.85 7.54 32.07
C ASN A 487 7.94 6.79 30.71
N PRO A 488 7.33 7.30 29.62
CA PRO A 488 7.43 6.69 28.28
C PRO A 488 8.86 6.53 27.75
N GLN A 489 9.82 7.28 28.31
CA GLN A 489 11.23 7.25 27.93
C GLN A 489 12.09 6.37 28.84
N SER A 490 11.54 5.79 29.93
CA SER A 490 12.29 4.89 30.80
C SER A 490 12.37 3.47 30.24
N ILE A 491 13.08 2.58 30.95
CA ILE A 491 13.11 1.14 30.64
C ILE A 491 11.71 0.56 30.90
N ILE A 492 10.97 0.33 29.82
CA ILE A 492 9.56 -0.07 29.86
C ILE A 492 9.39 -1.47 30.47
N GLU A 493 10.32 -2.38 30.22
CA GLU A 493 10.31 -3.75 30.74
C GLU A 493 10.26 -3.79 32.28
N ASP A 494 11.17 -3.08 32.94
CA ASP A 494 11.25 -3.03 34.41
C ASP A 494 9.99 -2.40 35.01
N GLY A 495 9.53 -1.29 34.43
CA GLY A 495 8.31 -0.62 34.88
C GLY A 495 7.07 -1.52 34.80
N LEU A 496 6.91 -2.26 33.70
CA LEU A 496 5.79 -3.20 33.54
C LEU A 496 5.90 -4.41 34.49
N ARG A 497 7.10 -4.96 34.70
CA ARG A 497 7.32 -6.03 35.68
C ARG A 497 6.97 -5.60 37.09
N GLN A 498 7.41 -4.41 37.50
CA GLN A 498 7.10 -3.86 38.82
C GLN A 498 5.60 -3.59 38.98
N ALA A 499 4.94 -3.05 37.95
CA ALA A 499 3.49 -2.86 37.97
C ALA A 499 2.73 -4.19 38.07
N TRP A 500 3.19 -5.24 37.39
CA TRP A 500 2.63 -6.59 37.48
C TRP A 500 2.79 -7.17 38.89
N ILE A 501 3.98 -7.07 39.50
CA ILE A 501 4.22 -7.53 40.88
C ILE A 501 3.28 -6.82 41.85
N ARG A 502 3.21 -5.48 41.80
CA ARG A 502 2.36 -4.67 42.68
C ARG A 502 0.88 -5.04 42.57
N ALA A 503 0.38 -5.17 41.34
CA ALA A 503 -1.00 -5.59 41.10
C ALA A 503 -1.28 -6.98 41.69
N GLY A 504 -0.30 -7.88 41.61
CA GLY A 504 -0.43 -9.22 42.15
C GLY A 504 -0.39 -9.27 43.68
N ASP A 505 0.51 -8.49 44.28
CA ASP A 505 0.68 -8.40 45.73
C ASP A 505 -0.54 -7.80 46.44
N GLN A 506 -1.25 -6.88 45.77
CA GLN A 506 -2.47 -6.24 46.28
C GLN A 506 -3.55 -7.28 46.61
N VAL A 507 -3.70 -8.30 45.77
CA VAL A 507 -4.76 -9.32 45.90
C VAL A 507 -4.23 -10.73 46.12
N LYS A 508 -2.92 -10.86 46.38
CA LYS A 508 -2.20 -12.14 46.59
C LYS A 508 -2.46 -13.17 45.49
N SER A 509 -2.53 -12.72 44.24
CA SER A 509 -2.74 -13.57 43.07
C SER A 509 -2.08 -12.99 41.83
N LYS A 510 -1.55 -13.83 40.94
CA LYS A 510 -0.93 -13.39 39.68
C LYS A 510 -1.92 -12.55 38.85
N PRO A 511 -1.53 -11.35 38.36
CA PRO A 511 -2.38 -10.55 37.49
C PRO A 511 -2.73 -11.26 36.19
N GLN A 512 -4.01 -11.18 35.84
CA GLN A 512 -4.58 -11.69 34.59
C GLN A 512 -4.50 -10.66 33.46
N LEU A 513 -4.47 -9.37 33.79
CA LEU A 513 -4.50 -8.29 32.80
C LEU A 513 -3.73 -7.05 33.29
N LEU A 514 -3.03 -6.39 32.37
CA LEU A 514 -2.54 -5.02 32.56
C LEU A 514 -3.25 -4.07 31.58
N VAL A 515 -3.85 -2.99 32.09
CA VAL A 515 -4.44 -1.91 31.27
C VAL A 515 -3.40 -0.80 31.13
N CYS A 516 -2.96 -0.50 29.90
CA CYS A 516 -1.91 0.48 29.63
C CYS A 516 -2.49 1.71 28.93
N ILE A 517 -2.42 2.89 29.55
CA ILE A 517 -2.90 4.16 29.01
C ILE A 517 -1.72 4.90 28.37
N LEU A 518 -1.80 5.18 27.07
CA LEU A 518 -0.74 5.80 26.28
C LEU A 518 -1.02 7.27 25.95
N PRO A 519 0.00 8.15 25.93
CA PRO A 519 -0.19 9.59 25.75
C PRO A 519 -0.51 9.97 24.30
N ASN A 520 -0.06 9.19 23.31
CA ASN A 520 -0.29 9.39 21.89
C ASN A 520 -0.33 8.05 21.13
N THR A 521 -0.50 8.11 19.80
CA THR A 521 -0.50 6.96 18.87
C THR A 521 0.86 6.32 18.65
N GLY A 522 1.90 6.72 19.39
CA GLY A 522 3.29 6.31 19.15
C GLY A 522 3.48 4.80 19.01
N THR A 523 3.82 4.35 17.79
CA THR A 523 3.99 2.93 17.46
C THR A 523 5.10 2.24 18.26
N ALA A 524 6.15 2.97 18.67
CA ALA A 524 7.29 2.38 19.35
C ALA A 524 6.96 1.93 20.79
N LEU A 525 6.32 2.79 21.58
CA LEU A 525 5.92 2.46 22.95
C LEU A 525 4.91 1.31 22.98
N TYR A 526 3.92 1.35 22.07
CA TYR A 526 2.96 0.26 21.92
C TYR A 526 3.64 -1.07 21.59
N ALA A 527 4.59 -1.07 20.64
CA ALA A 527 5.34 -2.26 20.27
C ALA A 527 6.14 -2.83 21.44
N GLU A 528 6.78 -1.98 22.24
CA GLU A 528 7.57 -2.42 23.39
C GLU A 528 6.69 -2.98 24.51
N ILE A 529 5.55 -2.36 24.81
CA ILE A 529 4.57 -2.91 25.75
C ILE A 529 4.12 -4.31 25.30
N LYS A 530 3.86 -4.49 24.00
CA LYS A 530 3.44 -5.78 23.45
C LYS A 530 4.54 -6.84 23.50
N ARG A 531 5.77 -6.49 23.12
CA ARG A 531 6.93 -7.37 23.28
C ARG A 531 7.05 -7.86 24.73
N VAL A 532 7.06 -6.94 25.70
CA VAL A 532 7.23 -7.28 27.12
C VAL A 532 6.05 -8.12 27.63
N THR A 533 4.81 -7.71 27.37
CA THR A 533 3.63 -8.39 27.93
C THR A 533 3.37 -9.74 27.27
N ASP A 534 3.53 -9.86 25.95
CA ASP A 534 3.21 -11.08 25.21
C ASP A 534 4.37 -12.09 25.21
N THR A 535 5.64 -11.67 25.29
CA THR A 535 6.80 -12.59 25.16
C THR A 535 7.70 -12.71 26.39
N ILE A 536 7.61 -11.80 27.37
CA ILE A 536 8.50 -11.81 28.55
C ILE A 536 7.72 -12.13 29.82
N ILE A 537 6.68 -11.33 30.11
CA ILE A 537 5.86 -11.51 31.31
C ILE A 537 4.80 -12.61 31.08
N GLY A 538 4.26 -12.70 29.86
CA GLY A 538 3.19 -13.65 29.55
C GLY A 538 1.86 -13.27 30.20
N VAL A 539 1.49 -11.98 30.18
CA VAL A 539 0.24 -11.46 30.73
C VAL A 539 -0.54 -10.73 29.66
N ALA A 540 -1.86 -10.89 29.63
CA ALA A 540 -2.70 -10.15 28.70
C ALA A 540 -2.56 -8.64 28.96
N SER A 541 -2.52 -7.84 27.89
CA SER A 541 -2.47 -6.38 27.99
C SER A 541 -3.53 -5.69 27.13
N GLN A 542 -4.17 -4.66 27.70
CA GLN A 542 -5.15 -3.81 27.01
C GLN A 542 -4.68 -2.36 26.96
N CYS A 543 -4.24 -1.91 25.79
CA CYS A 543 -3.79 -0.56 25.55
C CYS A 543 -4.97 0.39 25.26
N LEU A 544 -4.97 1.58 25.85
CA LEU A 544 -5.97 2.64 25.69
C LEU A 544 -5.27 3.96 25.37
N GLN A 545 -5.90 4.82 24.58
CA GLN A 545 -5.38 6.17 24.35
C GLN A 545 -5.84 7.09 25.48
N ALA A 546 -4.93 7.90 26.03
CA ALA A 546 -5.23 8.85 27.09
C ALA A 546 -6.40 9.79 26.70
N GLN A 547 -6.49 10.19 25.43
CA GLN A 547 -7.60 11.02 24.94
C GLN A 547 -8.96 10.33 25.10
N SER A 548 -9.04 9.01 24.91
CA SER A 548 -10.28 8.23 25.11
C SER A 548 -10.60 7.99 26.59
N VAL A 549 -9.61 8.13 27.48
CA VAL A 549 -9.76 7.99 28.94
C VAL A 549 -10.24 9.28 29.58
N LYS A 550 -9.92 10.45 29.02
CA LYS A 550 -10.31 11.76 29.57
C LYS A 550 -11.80 11.90 29.84
N ILE A 551 -12.63 11.37 28.95
CA ILE A 551 -14.10 11.41 29.08
C ILE A 551 -14.61 9.98 28.94
N PRO A 552 -15.09 9.35 30.02
CA PRO A 552 -15.64 8.00 29.95
C PRO A 552 -16.90 7.98 29.09
N LYS A 553 -16.89 7.13 28.07
CA LYS A 553 -18.04 6.90 27.18
C LYS A 553 -18.40 5.43 27.22
N LYS A 554 -19.60 5.10 27.71
CA LYS A 554 -20.08 3.72 27.83
C LYS A 554 -19.92 2.89 26.54
N PRO A 555 -20.20 3.41 25.32
CA PRO A 555 -19.93 2.66 24.09
C PRO A 555 -18.44 2.33 23.85
N TYR A 556 -17.52 3.21 24.24
CA TYR A 556 -16.09 2.95 24.16
C TYR A 556 -15.69 1.87 25.17
N CYS A 557 -16.13 1.99 26.42
CA CYS A 557 -15.90 1.00 27.46
C CYS A 557 -16.42 -0.38 27.03
N ALA A 558 -17.62 -0.46 26.46
CA ALA A 558 -18.20 -1.73 25.99
C ALA A 558 -17.31 -2.41 24.92
N ASN A 559 -16.77 -1.63 23.97
CA ASN A 559 -15.83 -2.13 22.97
C ASN A 559 -14.46 -2.54 23.55
N VAL A 560 -14.08 -1.98 24.71
CA VAL A 560 -12.90 -2.41 25.49
C VAL A 560 -13.21 -3.70 26.24
N CYS A 561 -14.38 -3.81 26.88
CA CYS A 561 -14.85 -5.01 27.58
C CYS A 561 -14.85 -6.23 26.65
N LEU A 562 -15.36 -6.09 25.43
CA LEU A 562 -15.32 -7.15 24.41
C LEU A 562 -13.90 -7.70 24.16
N LYS A 563 -12.89 -6.82 24.15
CA LYS A 563 -11.49 -7.21 23.93
C LYS A 563 -10.89 -7.85 25.17
N MET A 564 -11.20 -7.31 26.36
CA MET A 564 -10.75 -7.86 27.63
C MET A 564 -11.30 -9.26 27.84
N ASN A 565 -12.59 -9.47 27.61
CA ASN A 565 -13.24 -10.78 27.77
C ASN A 565 -12.55 -11.86 26.91
N VAL A 566 -12.33 -11.60 25.62
CA VAL A 566 -11.67 -12.55 24.71
C VAL A 566 -10.23 -12.84 25.12
N LYS A 567 -9.45 -11.81 25.52
CA LYS A 567 -8.06 -11.98 25.99
C LYS A 567 -7.96 -12.82 27.27
N LEU A 568 -9.02 -12.82 28.08
CA LEU A 568 -9.12 -13.60 29.31
C LEU A 568 -9.75 -14.98 29.08
N GLY A 569 -9.99 -15.37 27.82
CA GLY A 569 -10.53 -16.68 27.45
C GLY A 569 -12.06 -16.75 27.35
N GLY A 570 -12.76 -15.63 27.46
CA GLY A 570 -14.21 -15.53 27.32
C GLY A 570 -14.70 -15.58 25.88
N MET A 571 -16.03 -15.67 25.73
CA MET A 571 -16.72 -15.68 24.44
C MET A 571 -17.76 -14.58 24.42
N ASN A 572 -17.65 -13.65 23.48
CA ASN A 572 -18.56 -12.51 23.41
C ASN A 572 -19.95 -12.88 22.92
N SER A 573 -20.02 -13.71 21.89
CA SER A 573 -21.26 -14.14 21.25
C SER A 573 -21.02 -15.46 20.50
N GLN A 574 -22.10 -16.15 20.16
CA GLN A 574 -22.06 -17.37 19.34
C GLN A 574 -23.16 -17.31 18.27
N LEU A 575 -22.99 -18.03 17.15
CA LEU A 575 -24.07 -18.16 16.17
C LEU A 575 -25.19 -19.07 16.71
N GLY A 576 -26.42 -18.85 16.24
CA GLY A 576 -27.56 -19.67 16.61
C GLY A 576 -27.37 -21.16 16.26
N PRO A 577 -28.07 -22.08 16.94
CA PRO A 577 -28.02 -23.51 16.64
C PRO A 577 -28.29 -23.79 15.15
N GLY A 578 -27.54 -24.73 14.56
CA GLY A 578 -27.71 -25.12 13.16
C GLY A 578 -27.14 -24.14 12.12
N MET A 579 -26.60 -22.99 12.53
CA MET A 579 -26.02 -22.01 11.60
C MET A 579 -24.62 -22.38 11.06
N LEU A 580 -23.93 -23.33 11.71
CA LEU A 580 -22.60 -23.82 11.33
C LEU A 580 -22.56 -25.35 11.16
N PRO A 581 -23.40 -25.94 10.29
CA PRO A 581 -23.54 -27.39 10.20
C PRO A 581 -22.24 -28.11 9.80
N VAL A 582 -21.39 -27.43 9.00
CA VAL A 582 -20.08 -27.96 8.60
C VAL A 582 -19.15 -28.12 9.81
N LEU A 583 -19.20 -27.20 10.77
CA LEU A 583 -18.33 -27.21 11.94
C LEU A 583 -18.84 -28.12 13.07
N THR A 584 -20.16 -28.38 13.10
CA THR A 584 -20.79 -29.15 14.19
C THR A 584 -21.08 -30.61 13.84
N SER A 585 -21.14 -30.97 12.55
CA SER A 585 -21.48 -32.35 12.13
C SER A 585 -20.36 -33.36 12.41
N LYS A 586 -19.10 -32.92 12.38
CA LYS A 586 -17.90 -33.70 12.70
C LYS A 586 -16.82 -32.77 13.26
N PRO A 587 -15.85 -33.27 14.06
CA PRO A 587 -14.72 -32.46 14.50
C PRO A 587 -14.03 -31.79 13.30
N THR A 588 -14.21 -30.48 13.17
CA THR A 588 -13.73 -29.69 12.04
C THR A 588 -13.05 -28.45 12.55
N ILE A 589 -11.84 -28.19 12.05
CA ILE A 589 -11.08 -26.99 12.35
C ILE A 589 -11.21 -25.99 11.20
N LEU A 590 -11.53 -24.73 11.53
CA LEU A 590 -11.50 -23.61 10.60
C LEU A 590 -10.15 -22.89 10.72
N MET A 591 -9.43 -22.78 9.61
CA MET A 591 -8.13 -22.09 9.56
C MET A 591 -8.18 -20.82 8.71
N GLY A 592 -7.44 -19.81 9.13
CA GLY A 592 -7.17 -18.59 8.36
C GLY A 592 -5.66 -18.35 8.30
N ALA A 593 -5.16 -17.90 7.15
CA ALA A 593 -3.74 -17.67 6.94
C ALA A 593 -3.50 -16.33 6.23
N ASP A 594 -2.44 -15.63 6.62
CA ASP A 594 -2.06 -14.33 6.08
C ASP A 594 -0.53 -14.16 6.08
N VAL A 595 -0.01 -13.36 5.14
CA VAL A 595 1.41 -13.00 5.07
C VAL A 595 1.54 -11.49 4.95
N ASN A 596 2.26 -10.89 5.91
CA ASN A 596 2.55 -9.47 5.91
C ASN A 596 3.98 -9.20 5.42
N HIS A 597 4.09 -8.30 4.43
CA HIS A 597 5.37 -7.86 3.90
C HIS A 597 5.81 -6.51 4.50
N PRO A 598 7.14 -6.27 4.55
CA PRO A 598 7.68 -4.94 4.82
C PRO A 598 7.19 -3.89 3.81
N ALA A 599 7.38 -2.61 4.16
CA ALA A 599 7.06 -1.51 3.26
C ALA A 599 7.87 -1.59 1.95
N ALA A 600 7.28 -1.13 0.85
CA ALA A 600 7.92 -1.17 -0.46
C ALA A 600 9.32 -0.52 -0.46
N GLY A 601 10.33 -1.29 -0.87
CA GLY A 601 11.73 -0.89 -0.90
C GLY A 601 12.56 -1.29 0.33
N ASP A 602 11.95 -1.89 1.35
CA ASP A 602 12.65 -2.55 2.46
C ASP A 602 12.83 -4.04 2.16
N ASN A 603 13.97 -4.38 1.56
CA ASN A 603 14.32 -5.77 1.23
C ASN A 603 15.11 -6.46 2.37
N VAL A 604 15.31 -5.77 3.49
CA VAL A 604 16.12 -6.27 4.61
C VAL A 604 15.23 -6.95 5.64
N ARG A 605 14.06 -6.37 5.91
CA ARG A 605 13.11 -6.97 6.86
C ARG A 605 12.45 -8.22 6.27
N PRO A 606 12.20 -9.25 7.08
CA PRO A 606 11.54 -10.46 6.62
C PRO A 606 10.02 -10.25 6.48
N SER A 607 9.37 -11.17 5.77
CA SER A 607 7.90 -11.29 5.79
C SER A 607 7.46 -12.07 7.02
N ILE A 608 6.25 -11.81 7.52
CA ILE A 608 5.68 -12.51 8.67
C ILE A 608 4.46 -13.29 8.21
N ALA A 609 4.48 -14.61 8.35
CA ALA A 609 3.35 -15.49 8.09
C ALA A 609 2.61 -15.79 9.41
N ALA A 610 1.28 -15.75 9.37
CA ALA A 610 0.43 -16.10 10.50
C ALA A 610 -0.67 -17.08 10.06
N VAL A 611 -0.87 -18.13 10.84
CA VAL A 611 -1.98 -19.07 10.65
C VAL A 611 -2.75 -19.16 11.97
N VAL A 612 -4.06 -19.05 11.90
CA VAL A 612 -4.97 -19.22 13.04
C VAL A 612 -5.86 -20.43 12.82
N GLY A 613 -6.24 -21.11 13.90
CA GLY A 613 -7.16 -22.24 13.89
C GLY A 613 -8.23 -22.09 14.96
N SER A 614 -9.48 -22.42 14.64
CA SER A 614 -10.57 -22.44 15.63
C SER A 614 -10.33 -23.54 16.66
N MET A 615 -10.57 -23.25 17.94
CA MET A 615 -10.34 -24.15 19.08
C MET A 615 -11.64 -24.68 19.71
N ASP A 616 -12.77 -24.46 19.03
CA ASP A 616 -14.08 -24.95 19.45
C ASP A 616 -15.01 -25.09 18.23
N SER A 617 -16.08 -25.88 18.37
CA SER A 617 -17.09 -26.10 17.33
C SER A 617 -17.96 -24.88 17.03
N LYS A 618 -17.82 -23.82 17.81
CA LYS A 618 -18.54 -22.54 17.64
C LYS A 618 -17.72 -21.54 16.83
N ALA A 619 -16.46 -21.87 16.49
CA ALA A 619 -15.48 -20.98 15.90
C ALA A 619 -15.37 -19.64 16.65
N ALA A 620 -15.45 -19.67 17.98
CA ALA A 620 -15.42 -18.48 18.83
C ALA A 620 -14.01 -18.18 19.38
N ARG A 621 -13.23 -19.22 19.68
CA ARG A 621 -11.84 -19.12 20.14
C ARG A 621 -10.88 -19.57 19.04
N TYR A 622 -9.74 -18.89 18.94
CA TYR A 622 -8.69 -19.22 18.00
C TYR A 622 -7.33 -19.27 18.70
N ALA A 623 -6.48 -20.20 18.28
CA ALA A 623 -5.04 -20.16 18.54
C ALA A 623 -4.32 -19.65 17.29
N ALA A 624 -3.11 -19.12 17.47
CA ALA A 624 -2.29 -18.58 16.41
C ALA A 624 -0.90 -19.23 16.40
N SER A 625 -0.38 -19.50 15.21
CA SER A 625 1.01 -19.84 14.95
C SER A 625 1.61 -18.77 14.02
N ILE A 626 2.84 -18.34 14.30
CA ILE A 626 3.51 -17.24 13.58
C ILE A 626 4.91 -17.68 13.17
N ARG A 627 5.33 -17.28 11.97
CA ARG A 627 6.67 -17.56 11.40
C ARG A 627 7.26 -16.33 10.71
N ILE A 628 8.58 -16.25 10.75
CA ILE A 628 9.36 -15.32 9.94
C ILE A 628 9.81 -16.06 8.68
N GLN A 629 9.69 -15.43 7.52
CA GLN A 629 10.13 -16.00 6.24
C GLN A 629 10.78 -14.95 5.33
N ALA A 630 11.32 -15.40 4.20
CA ALA A 630 12.01 -14.54 3.25
C ALA A 630 11.17 -13.31 2.83
N ALA A 631 11.84 -12.18 2.65
CA ALA A 631 11.22 -10.92 2.24
C ALA A 631 10.48 -11.09 0.90
N GLY A 632 9.22 -10.67 0.83
CA GLY A 632 8.38 -10.76 -0.37
C GLY A 632 7.89 -12.18 -0.73
N SER A 633 8.11 -13.19 0.10
CA SER A 633 7.58 -14.54 -0.14
C SER A 633 6.10 -14.62 0.24
N GLU A 634 5.22 -14.83 -0.73
CA GLU A 634 3.77 -15.02 -0.52
C GLU A 634 3.41 -16.43 -0.05
N ILE A 635 4.18 -17.44 -0.47
CA ILE A 635 3.97 -18.83 -0.03
C ILE A 635 4.45 -18.95 1.41
N ILE A 636 3.59 -19.49 2.29
CA ILE A 636 3.94 -19.77 3.68
C ILE A 636 4.89 -20.96 3.73
N ALA A 637 6.15 -20.70 4.06
CA ALA A 637 7.22 -21.70 3.97
C ALA A 637 7.02 -22.88 4.94
N ASP A 638 6.59 -22.61 6.17
CA ASP A 638 6.35 -23.62 7.21
C ASP A 638 4.85 -23.84 7.48
N LEU A 639 4.03 -23.83 6.43
CA LEU A 639 2.58 -24.05 6.59
C LEU A 639 2.30 -25.39 7.26
N SER A 640 3.09 -26.41 6.96
CA SER A 640 2.96 -27.75 7.55
C SER A 640 3.19 -27.75 9.06
N GLY A 641 4.27 -27.12 9.55
CA GLY A 641 4.57 -27.06 10.98
C GLY A 641 3.51 -26.26 11.74
N MET A 642 3.10 -25.11 11.20
CA MET A 642 2.05 -24.27 11.78
C MET A 642 0.70 -25.01 11.85
N THR A 643 0.34 -25.75 10.80
CA THR A 643 -0.88 -26.56 10.76
C THR A 643 -0.84 -27.67 11.81
N MET A 644 0.30 -28.35 11.97
CA MET A 644 0.47 -29.41 12.96
C MET A 644 0.33 -28.89 14.40
N GLU A 645 0.90 -27.72 14.72
CA GLU A 645 0.72 -27.07 16.02
C GLU A 645 -0.76 -26.80 16.31
N LEU A 646 -1.49 -26.23 15.35
CA LEU A 646 -2.91 -25.90 15.50
C LEU A 646 -3.78 -27.15 15.62
N LEU A 647 -3.49 -28.22 14.88
CA LEU A 647 -4.21 -29.49 14.99
C LEU A 647 -4.00 -30.15 16.35
N ARG A 648 -2.77 -30.11 16.89
CA ARG A 648 -2.49 -30.61 18.25
C ARG A 648 -3.24 -29.80 19.30
N ALA A 649 -3.23 -28.48 19.19
CA ALA A 649 -3.97 -27.59 20.10
C ALA A 649 -5.48 -27.85 20.04
N PHE A 650 -6.04 -28.01 18.84
CA PHE A 650 -7.46 -28.33 18.64
C PHE A 650 -7.86 -29.70 19.20
N TYR A 651 -6.96 -30.70 19.13
CA TYR A 651 -7.22 -32.00 19.73
C TYR A 651 -7.21 -31.95 21.28
N GLN A 652 -6.45 -31.02 21.87
CA GLN A 652 -6.35 -30.83 23.32
C GLN A 652 -7.45 -29.94 23.91
N SER A 653 -8.07 -29.09 23.10
CA SER A 653 -9.15 -28.17 23.49
C SER A 653 -10.51 -28.85 23.53
#